data_AF-A0A1H1XDS2-F1
#
_entry.id   AF-A0A1H1XDS2-F1
#
_cell.length_a   1.000
_cell.length_b   1.000
_cell.length_c   1.000
_cell.angle_alpha   90.00
_cell.angle_beta   90.00
_cell.angle_gamma   90.00
#
_symmetry.space_group_name_H-M   'P 1'
#
loop_
_entity.id
_entity.type
_entity.pdbx_description
1 polymer ?
#
loop_
_entity_poly.entity_id
_entity_poly.type
_entity_poly.pdbx_seq_one_letter_code
_entity_poly.pdbx_strand_id
1 'polypeptide(L)'
;MTHPRRRPLRVGVAILVLLALGAGLAVLLTDALGIRSESADVPAETASVAEVAPTALPPRFTEIDAPELPRVHAAVDELEAAVAAASGTAGSATLRVRLAPEPTPSDPADPTDESYVLRGTPDALEILAASEAGAVRGVYDLAAAVRDGRPVAERLGDTVESRLPFRMADLGAVGVAVDEAAWAAGDDYSHNSKAFEDVILPDAPYIDEGALAVARDEFDAYVAHLLAEGYTAVTVPGLLEYLTFSDVGDGSEVYGSDDEHVARALAMREAFGPMWESAHDAGLQVFLRTDMLVVTTPLEEYLEERFGGLATDDPEFWGVYAAGLDELYREMPYLDGVLIRIGEAGQVYDLPEWDYRSELAVTTVDAVRAMLTTLLAQAERADRELIFRTWSVGVGAVGDMHTNPDSYRAVLDGIDSDRLIVSTKYSLGDFYSHLPINDTLEIGDHRRIIEFQSRREFENFGAFPNDLGPLYAHAFDRLLAANPHIEGIWTWTQDGGPWRAGPLSLELKAGLWQLAELNTELAVRLARDPSLDPAAITADWARRWFSDDPDTVRAISAAMASSREAITDGLYIGPFADRRVFAIGLEPPPMMWIFEWDILTGDSASLDVIYEISRDDLDEAIAGGDRALDAVGRMREGIAATDAATWRDPALHRALLDTLDYEASTLGMLAEYREMVLRKAQWHDTRSPEAFAAWDAARAAFLERAESHEAAYANDPYLPAYNLTAARLGLDRAERDPGMAWASGALLAVVVAWLAFGATARAPRIARWPGARAARALWIGGTRPWRAAEVAVSLRASDRVLLVAVPALALVLSRAILTWFAAPAHLVATLGAWVVFAVVLAVVAAVARVPWTPLAAAVGGAALLRVALLSAVLVPSGPGGYWFGFWTDPAARSAYVTVAFALFAWVLVAGAWALAAQVGTRRAIGAVALAAGSALASIATLVGAIGLERALTAWNDQMALLPWGLSRILGITVYLDIPADAPWWIAAAGAIGALGGLAMLLFRGRARGSRPGLAHPTASHTLGEVVEVDQDRSRLPAG
;
A
#
# COMPACT_ATOMS: atom_id res chain seq x y z
N MET A 1 -54.43 28.80 10.07
CA MET A 1 -54.01 28.92 11.49
C MET A 1 -54.08 27.54 12.13
N THR A 2 -52.96 26.93 12.55
CA THR A 2 -52.92 25.57 13.14
C THR A 2 -52.60 25.62 14.63
N HIS A 3 -53.37 24.88 15.45
CA HIS A 3 -53.35 24.88 16.91
C HIS A 3 -51.96 24.70 17.57
N PRO A 4 -51.71 25.38 18.72
CA PRO A 4 -50.42 25.35 19.43
C PRO A 4 -50.01 23.98 20.01
N ARG A 5 -50.95 23.04 20.19
CA ARG A 5 -50.67 21.69 20.73
C ARG A 5 -49.95 20.73 19.79
N ARG A 6 -49.95 20.96 18.45
CA ARG A 6 -49.32 20.06 17.46
C ARG A 6 -47.85 20.38 17.13
N ARG A 7 -47.33 21.51 17.63
CA ARG A 7 -45.95 21.98 17.34
C ARG A 7 -44.85 21.21 18.09
N PRO A 8 -44.94 20.94 19.41
CA PRO A 8 -43.90 20.16 20.11
C PRO A 8 -43.78 18.73 19.58
N LEU A 9 -44.90 18.11 19.18
CA LEU A 9 -44.89 16.78 18.55
C LEU A 9 -44.10 16.77 17.22
N ARG A 10 -44.29 17.78 16.36
CA ARG A 10 -43.55 17.89 15.09
C ARG A 10 -42.05 18.09 15.27
N VAL A 11 -41.65 18.79 16.35
CA VAL A 11 -40.25 18.99 16.70
C VAL A 11 -39.63 17.70 17.19
N GLY A 12 -40.32 16.98 18.07
CA GLY A 12 -39.89 15.66 18.53
C GLY A 12 -39.74 14.68 17.35
N VAL A 13 -40.71 14.64 16.44
CA VAL A 13 -40.62 13.81 15.22
C VAL A 13 -39.44 14.24 14.33
N ALA A 14 -39.23 15.54 14.10
CA ALA A 14 -38.10 16.01 13.30
C ALA A 14 -36.75 15.61 13.92
N ILE A 15 -36.57 15.79 15.24
CA ILE A 15 -35.34 15.39 15.94
C ILE A 15 -35.14 13.87 15.83
N LEU A 16 -36.18 13.07 16.04
CA LEU A 16 -36.11 11.62 15.89
C LEU A 16 -35.71 11.19 14.47
N VAL A 17 -36.27 11.83 13.43
CA VAL A 17 -35.90 11.57 12.04
C VAL A 17 -34.45 11.95 11.78
N LEU A 18 -34.00 13.11 12.25
CA LEU A 18 -32.60 13.54 12.07
C LEU A 18 -31.60 12.63 12.79
N LEU A 19 -31.94 12.16 13.99
CA LEU A 19 -31.13 11.18 14.71
C LEU A 19 -31.16 9.82 14.00
N ALA A 20 -32.30 9.37 13.47
CA ALA A 20 -32.39 8.13 12.72
C ALA A 20 -31.54 8.18 11.43
N LEU A 21 -31.55 9.31 10.70
CA LEU A 21 -30.68 9.52 9.54
C LEU A 21 -29.21 9.56 9.94
N GLY A 22 -28.88 10.22 11.06
CA GLY A 22 -27.52 10.24 11.60
C GLY A 22 -27.03 8.86 12.02
N ALA A 23 -27.90 8.04 12.62
CA ALA A 23 -27.60 6.66 12.99
C ALA A 23 -27.41 5.79 11.75
N GLY A 24 -28.22 5.96 10.71
CA GLY A 24 -28.03 5.29 9.42
C GLY A 24 -26.67 5.62 8.79
N LEU A 25 -26.28 6.90 8.80
CA LEU A 25 -24.96 7.33 8.33
C LEU A 25 -23.81 6.75 9.18
N ALA A 26 -24.00 6.70 10.50
CA ALA A 26 -23.00 6.13 11.42
C ALA A 26 -22.78 4.62 11.17
N VAL A 27 -23.85 3.87 10.86
CA VAL A 27 -23.77 2.47 10.45
C VAL A 27 -23.00 2.34 9.14
N LEU A 28 -23.37 3.10 8.11
CA LEU A 28 -22.66 3.08 6.82
C LEU A 28 -21.18 3.43 6.95
N LEU A 29 -20.84 4.43 7.78
CA LEU A 29 -19.44 4.81 8.03
C LEU A 29 -18.68 3.71 8.78
N THR A 30 -19.29 3.09 9.79
CA THR A 30 -18.64 2.03 10.57
C THR A 30 -18.41 0.78 9.73
N ASP A 31 -19.39 0.43 8.89
CA ASP A 31 -19.29 -0.66 7.93
C ASP A 31 -18.20 -0.38 6.89
N ALA A 32 -18.17 0.82 6.32
CA ALA A 32 -17.15 1.23 5.35
C ALA A 32 -15.72 1.27 5.95
N LEU A 33 -15.56 1.62 7.23
CA LEU A 33 -14.26 1.56 7.89
C LEU A 33 -13.79 0.12 8.10
N GLY A 34 -14.70 -0.82 8.33
CA GLY A 34 -14.39 -2.26 8.36
C GLY A 34 -13.33 -2.71 9.37
N ILE A 35 -12.97 -1.88 10.36
CA ILE A 35 -11.83 -2.15 11.26
C ILE A 35 -12.09 -3.41 12.09
N ARG A 36 -11.31 -4.46 11.86
CA ARG A 36 -11.32 -5.72 12.62
C ARG A 36 -9.92 -6.33 12.64
N SER A 37 -9.66 -7.20 13.62
CA SER A 37 -8.43 -8.00 13.65
C SER A 37 -8.70 -9.44 14.09
N GLU A 38 -7.85 -10.34 13.64
CA GLU A 38 -7.82 -11.75 14.02
C GLU A 38 -6.38 -12.23 14.13
N SER A 39 -6.15 -13.38 14.77
CA SER A 39 -4.78 -13.92 14.92
C SER A 39 -4.21 -14.33 13.57
N ALA A 40 -2.95 -13.99 13.31
CA ALA A 40 -2.19 -14.52 12.18
C ALA A 40 -1.50 -15.84 12.56
N ASP A 41 -1.34 -16.74 11.59
CA ASP A 41 -0.51 -17.95 11.69
C ASP A 41 0.92 -17.59 11.29
N VAL A 42 1.61 -16.80 12.12
CA VAL A 42 2.97 -16.34 11.86
C VAL A 42 3.95 -17.53 12.02
N PRO A 43 4.79 -17.82 11.02
CA PRO A 43 5.80 -18.88 11.13
C PRO A 43 6.76 -18.64 12.30
N ALA A 44 6.98 -19.66 13.12
CA ALA A 44 7.99 -19.59 14.16
C ALA A 44 9.38 -19.81 13.57
N GLU A 45 10.26 -18.83 13.72
CA GLU A 45 11.65 -18.92 13.26
C GLU A 45 12.56 -19.42 14.39
N THR A 46 13.31 -20.48 14.15
CA THR A 46 14.34 -20.96 15.08
C THR A 46 15.66 -21.09 14.35
N ALA A 47 16.48 -20.06 14.46
CA ALA A 47 17.82 -20.08 13.89
C ALA A 47 18.78 -20.92 14.75
N SER A 48 19.79 -21.48 14.09
CA SER A 48 20.87 -22.22 14.75
C SER A 48 22.19 -21.90 14.06
N VAL A 49 23.30 -22.27 14.70
CA VAL A 49 24.65 -22.06 14.15
C VAL A 49 25.24 -23.44 13.86
N ALA A 50 25.59 -23.70 12.60
CA ALA A 50 26.19 -24.95 12.20
C ALA A 50 27.60 -25.14 12.79
N GLU A 51 28.04 -26.39 12.87
CA GLU A 51 29.42 -26.69 13.21
C GLU A 51 30.34 -26.29 12.04
N VAL A 52 31.16 -25.25 12.25
CA VAL A 52 32.11 -24.80 11.24
C VAL A 52 33.35 -25.71 11.24
N ALA A 53 33.47 -26.54 10.20
CA ALA A 53 34.65 -27.36 9.95
C ALA A 53 35.82 -26.52 9.39
N PRO A 54 37.08 -26.97 9.58
CA PRO A 54 38.24 -26.38 8.91
C PRO A 54 38.11 -26.47 7.38
N THR A 55 38.51 -25.40 6.70
CA THR A 55 38.55 -25.32 5.24
C THR A 55 39.37 -26.46 4.62
N ALA A 56 38.73 -27.25 3.76
CA ALA A 56 39.38 -28.26 2.97
C ALA A 56 40.05 -27.62 1.75
N LEU A 57 41.38 -27.74 1.65
CA LEU A 57 42.11 -27.25 0.49
C LEU A 57 41.78 -28.12 -0.74
N PRO A 58 41.41 -27.53 -1.89
CA PRO A 58 41.13 -28.28 -3.10
C PRO A 58 42.39 -28.99 -3.64
N PRO A 59 42.25 -30.11 -4.36
CA PRO A 59 43.36 -30.69 -5.11
C PRO A 59 43.70 -29.81 -6.31
N ARG A 60 44.93 -29.96 -6.83
CA ARG A 60 45.22 -29.50 -8.19
C ARG A 60 44.64 -30.50 -9.18
N PHE A 61 43.76 -30.06 -10.07
CA PHE A 61 43.32 -30.90 -11.18
C PHE A 61 44.45 -30.96 -12.22
N THR A 62 45.13 -32.10 -12.30
CA THR A 62 46.27 -32.29 -13.23
C THR A 62 45.83 -32.65 -14.63
N GLU A 63 44.61 -33.17 -14.76
CA GLU A 63 43.97 -33.54 -16.02
C GLU A 63 42.45 -33.46 -15.81
N ILE A 64 41.76 -32.74 -16.69
CA ILE A 64 40.30 -32.71 -16.79
C ILE A 64 39.95 -33.23 -18.19
N ASP A 65 39.24 -34.37 -18.24
CA ASP A 65 38.78 -35.03 -19.46
C ASP A 65 37.25 -34.96 -19.48
N ALA A 66 36.73 -33.95 -20.17
CA ALA A 66 35.31 -33.62 -20.24
C ALA A 66 34.83 -33.56 -21.70
N PRO A 67 33.51 -33.70 -21.96
CA PRO A 67 32.95 -33.49 -23.29
C PRO A 67 33.23 -32.06 -23.79
N GLU A 68 33.53 -31.93 -25.09
CA GLU A 68 33.76 -30.65 -25.77
C GLU A 68 32.44 -29.93 -26.04
N LEU A 69 31.73 -29.55 -24.98
CA LEU A 69 30.45 -28.85 -25.00
C LEU A 69 30.61 -27.47 -24.33
N PRO A 70 30.08 -26.38 -24.91
CA PRO A 70 30.28 -25.02 -24.37
C PRO A 70 29.90 -24.86 -22.89
N ARG A 71 28.76 -25.43 -22.47
CA ARG A 71 28.28 -25.34 -21.10
C ARG A 71 29.17 -26.11 -20.11
N VAL A 72 29.71 -27.25 -20.55
CA VAL A 72 30.67 -28.02 -19.73
C VAL A 72 31.98 -27.26 -19.60
N HIS A 73 32.46 -26.61 -20.66
CA HIS A 73 33.66 -25.77 -20.58
C HIS A 73 33.47 -24.58 -19.62
N ALA A 74 32.33 -23.88 -19.69
CA ALA A 74 32.04 -22.80 -18.75
C ALA A 74 32.03 -23.28 -17.28
N ALA A 75 31.46 -24.45 -17.00
CA ALA A 75 31.50 -25.04 -15.67
C ALA A 75 32.93 -25.44 -15.24
N VAL A 76 33.76 -25.93 -16.16
CA VAL A 76 35.17 -26.24 -15.89
C VAL A 76 35.98 -24.97 -15.62
N ASP A 77 35.76 -23.91 -16.38
CA ASP A 77 36.41 -22.61 -16.16
C ASP A 77 36.07 -22.07 -14.77
N GLU A 78 34.82 -22.22 -14.33
CA GLU A 78 34.38 -21.86 -12.98
C GLU A 78 35.05 -22.72 -11.89
N LEU A 79 35.19 -24.04 -12.10
CA LEU A 79 35.96 -24.91 -11.20
C LEU A 79 37.43 -24.50 -11.12
N GLU A 80 38.07 -24.21 -12.25
CA GLU A 80 39.46 -23.75 -12.29
C GLU A 80 39.62 -22.40 -11.58
N ALA A 81 38.67 -21.47 -11.78
CA ALA A 81 38.63 -20.18 -11.09
C ALA A 81 38.48 -20.36 -9.57
N ALA A 82 37.58 -21.23 -9.12
CA ALA A 82 37.41 -21.54 -7.70
C ALA A 82 38.70 -22.12 -7.08
N VAL A 83 39.37 -23.05 -7.77
CA VAL A 83 40.65 -23.62 -7.32
C VAL A 83 41.76 -22.58 -7.31
N ALA A 84 41.79 -21.66 -8.28
CA ALA A 84 42.77 -20.58 -8.35
C ALA A 84 42.57 -19.53 -7.25
N ALA A 85 41.32 -19.27 -6.85
CA ALA A 85 40.96 -18.33 -5.79
C ALA A 85 41.18 -18.91 -4.38
N ALA A 86 41.25 -20.23 -4.23
CA ALA A 86 41.48 -20.88 -2.94
C ALA A 86 42.83 -20.49 -2.30
N SER A 87 42.88 -20.43 -0.97
CA SER A 87 44.08 -20.07 -0.19
C SER A 87 45.29 -20.98 -0.41
N GLY A 88 45.06 -22.18 -0.94
CA GLY A 88 46.08 -23.12 -1.33
C GLY A 88 45.48 -24.38 -1.94
N THR A 89 46.36 -25.33 -2.31
CA THR A 89 45.95 -26.64 -2.84
C THR A 89 46.62 -27.75 -2.05
N ALA A 90 45.91 -28.87 -1.85
CA ALA A 90 46.42 -30.06 -1.19
C ALA A 90 46.28 -31.29 -2.10
N GLY A 91 47.42 -31.85 -2.53
CA GLY A 91 47.44 -33.03 -3.38
C GLY A 91 47.10 -32.74 -4.85
N SER A 92 46.71 -33.78 -5.58
CA SER A 92 46.38 -33.71 -7.00
C SER A 92 45.27 -34.70 -7.30
N ALA A 93 44.39 -34.33 -8.23
CA ALA A 93 43.30 -35.17 -8.70
C ALA A 93 43.19 -35.11 -10.23
N THR A 94 42.58 -36.13 -10.81
CA THR A 94 42.06 -36.08 -12.18
C THR A 94 40.54 -36.01 -12.13
N LEU A 95 39.93 -35.31 -13.09
CA LEU A 95 38.47 -35.24 -13.25
C LEU A 95 38.08 -35.80 -14.61
N ARG A 96 37.16 -36.76 -14.64
CA ARG A 96 36.49 -37.22 -15.85
C ARG A 96 35.02 -36.87 -15.82
N VAL A 97 34.52 -36.27 -16.89
CA VAL A 97 33.09 -36.01 -17.07
C VAL A 97 32.59 -36.89 -18.20
N ARG A 98 31.55 -37.68 -17.95
CA ARG A 98 31.00 -38.64 -18.90
C ARG A 98 29.48 -38.56 -18.94
N LEU A 99 28.95 -38.56 -20.16
CA LEU A 99 27.55 -38.82 -20.42
C LEU A 99 27.34 -40.34 -20.47
N ALA A 100 26.34 -40.84 -19.74
CA ALA A 100 25.94 -42.23 -19.79
C ALA A 100 25.50 -42.61 -21.22
N PRO A 101 25.66 -43.88 -21.64
CA PRO A 101 25.27 -44.31 -22.98
C PRO A 101 23.78 -44.07 -23.24
N GLU A 102 23.45 -43.78 -24.51
CA GLU A 102 22.13 -43.28 -24.92
C GLU A 102 20.94 -44.03 -24.29
N PRO A 103 19.92 -43.29 -23.83
CA PRO A 103 18.69 -43.86 -23.31
C PRO A 103 18.01 -44.72 -24.38
N THR A 104 17.36 -45.81 -23.96
CA THR A 104 16.61 -46.64 -24.90
C THR A 104 15.37 -45.90 -25.40
N PRO A 105 14.83 -46.20 -26.61
CA PRO A 105 13.59 -45.57 -27.10
C PRO A 105 12.36 -45.77 -26.19
N SER A 106 12.44 -46.67 -25.21
CA SER A 106 11.42 -46.91 -24.19
C SER A 106 11.54 -46.03 -22.95
N ASP A 107 12.61 -45.25 -22.82
CA ASP A 107 12.92 -44.38 -21.68
C ASP A 107 13.88 -43.26 -22.15
N PRO A 108 13.39 -42.23 -22.87
CA PRO A 108 14.23 -41.13 -23.36
C PRO A 108 14.75 -40.30 -22.17
N ALA A 109 16.03 -39.89 -22.21
CA ALA A 109 16.57 -38.99 -21.19
C ALA A 109 15.92 -37.61 -21.31
N ASP A 110 15.50 -37.08 -20.17
CA ASP A 110 15.15 -35.68 -20.02
C ASP A 110 16.44 -34.83 -20.16
N PRO A 111 16.55 -33.96 -21.18
CA PRO A 111 17.75 -33.13 -21.37
C PRO A 111 17.95 -32.11 -20.24
N THR A 112 16.91 -31.85 -19.44
CA THR A 112 16.94 -30.94 -18.29
C THR A 112 17.28 -31.64 -16.97
N ASP A 113 17.42 -32.97 -16.96
CA ASP A 113 17.76 -33.74 -15.77
C ASP A 113 19.15 -33.38 -15.24
N GLU A 114 19.23 -32.69 -14.11
CA GLU A 114 20.49 -32.29 -13.48
C GLU A 114 21.15 -33.41 -12.66
N SER A 115 20.61 -34.62 -12.68
CA SER A 115 21.10 -35.73 -11.87
C SER A 115 22.46 -36.26 -12.34
N TYR A 116 23.34 -36.53 -11.39
CA TYR A 116 24.64 -37.13 -11.67
C TYR A 116 25.12 -38.02 -10.53
N VAL A 117 26.07 -38.91 -10.84
CA VAL A 117 26.76 -39.76 -9.88
C VAL A 117 28.22 -39.36 -9.81
N LEU A 118 28.72 -39.05 -8.62
CA LEU A 118 30.14 -38.82 -8.38
C LEU A 118 30.81 -40.14 -7.94
N ARG A 119 31.74 -40.68 -8.73
CA ARG A 119 32.40 -41.97 -8.46
C ARG A 119 33.92 -41.88 -8.60
N GLY A 120 34.61 -42.99 -8.32
CA GLY A 120 36.06 -43.10 -8.43
C GLY A 120 36.75 -43.08 -7.07
N THR A 121 37.85 -42.32 -6.97
CA THR A 121 38.63 -42.11 -5.74
C THR A 121 38.89 -40.62 -5.53
N PRO A 122 39.29 -40.17 -4.32
CA PRO A 122 39.58 -38.75 -4.08
C PRO A 122 40.65 -38.12 -4.99
N ASP A 123 41.54 -38.94 -5.58
CA ASP A 123 42.58 -38.54 -6.55
C ASP A 123 42.20 -38.80 -8.02
N ALA A 124 41.05 -39.42 -8.28
CA ALA A 124 40.52 -39.69 -9.61
C ALA A 124 38.99 -39.67 -9.60
N LEU A 125 38.42 -38.47 -9.68
CA LEU A 125 36.99 -38.22 -9.65
C LEU A 125 36.39 -38.45 -11.04
N GLU A 126 35.19 -39.02 -11.07
CA GLU A 126 34.40 -39.16 -12.29
C GLU A 126 32.95 -38.74 -12.03
N ILE A 127 32.47 -37.78 -12.81
CA ILE A 127 31.06 -37.40 -12.91
C ILE A 127 30.45 -38.21 -14.04
N LEU A 128 29.43 -39.01 -13.71
CA LEU A 128 28.59 -39.70 -14.69
C LEU A 128 27.17 -39.15 -14.63
N ALA A 129 26.70 -38.56 -15.73
CA ALA A 129 25.35 -37.99 -15.82
C ALA A 129 24.58 -38.57 -17.02
N ALA A 130 23.24 -38.58 -16.96
CA ALA A 130 22.40 -39.03 -18.07
C ALA A 130 22.20 -37.95 -19.15
N SER A 131 22.37 -36.68 -18.78
CA SER A 131 22.18 -35.51 -19.64
C SER A 131 23.40 -34.56 -19.58
N GLU A 132 23.45 -33.60 -20.50
CA GLU A 132 24.39 -32.48 -20.41
C GLU A 132 24.15 -31.63 -19.15
N ALA A 133 22.89 -31.36 -18.78
CA ALA A 133 22.55 -30.58 -17.60
C ALA A 133 23.14 -31.19 -16.32
N GLY A 134 23.04 -32.51 -16.14
CA GLY A 134 23.64 -33.20 -14.99
C GLY A 134 25.17 -33.22 -15.03
N ALA A 135 25.78 -33.31 -16.22
CA ALA A 135 27.24 -33.22 -16.35
C ALA A 135 27.76 -31.83 -15.96
N VAL A 136 27.09 -30.78 -16.44
CA VAL A 136 27.37 -29.37 -16.13
C VAL A 136 27.17 -29.11 -14.64
N ARG A 137 26.02 -29.52 -14.08
CA ARG A 137 25.70 -29.36 -12.65
C ARG A 137 26.72 -30.04 -11.75
N GLY A 138 27.16 -31.25 -12.11
CA GLY A 138 28.18 -31.96 -11.35
C GLY A 138 29.51 -31.20 -11.28
N VAL A 139 29.93 -30.52 -12.36
CA VAL A 139 31.16 -29.72 -12.36
C VAL A 139 30.99 -28.44 -11.53
N TYR A 140 29.87 -27.74 -11.68
CA TYR A 140 29.59 -26.56 -10.85
C TYR A 140 29.45 -26.92 -9.36
N ASP A 141 28.93 -28.10 -9.00
CA ASP A 141 28.87 -28.54 -7.60
C ASP A 141 30.26 -28.83 -7.02
N LEU A 142 31.22 -29.29 -7.84
CA LEU A 142 32.62 -29.34 -7.42
C LEU A 142 33.20 -27.93 -7.22
N ALA A 143 32.88 -26.98 -8.10
CA ALA A 143 33.33 -25.59 -7.98
C ALA A 143 32.77 -24.94 -6.70
N ALA A 144 31.47 -25.11 -6.46
CA ALA A 144 30.78 -24.66 -5.25
C ALA A 144 31.40 -25.28 -4.00
N ALA A 145 31.69 -26.59 -4.00
CA ALA A 145 32.39 -27.23 -2.89
C ALA A 145 33.76 -26.59 -2.62
N VAL A 146 34.51 -26.21 -3.65
CA VAL A 146 35.79 -25.49 -3.47
C VAL A 146 35.57 -24.11 -2.85
N ARG A 147 34.61 -23.33 -3.36
CA ARG A 147 34.29 -21.98 -2.81
C ARG A 147 33.81 -22.05 -1.38
N ASP A 148 33.04 -23.09 -1.05
CA ASP A 148 32.53 -23.37 0.27
C ASP A 148 33.57 -24.04 1.16
N GLY A 149 34.82 -24.23 0.70
CA GLY A 149 35.88 -24.84 1.51
C GLY A 149 35.57 -26.29 1.93
N ARG A 150 34.77 -27.01 1.16
CA ARG A 150 34.36 -28.39 1.38
C ARG A 150 35.17 -29.35 0.50
N PRO A 151 35.33 -30.63 0.91
CA PRO A 151 36.06 -31.59 0.08
C PRO A 151 35.34 -31.86 -1.24
N VAL A 152 36.04 -31.73 -2.37
CA VAL A 152 35.52 -32.12 -3.70
C VAL A 152 35.16 -33.62 -3.82
N ALA A 153 35.58 -34.44 -2.86
CA ALA A 153 35.25 -35.86 -2.77
C ALA A 153 34.14 -36.15 -1.73
N GLU A 154 33.49 -35.13 -1.17
CA GLU A 154 32.50 -35.30 -0.11
C GLU A 154 31.31 -36.16 -0.53
N ARG A 155 30.84 -35.99 -1.78
CA ARG A 155 29.70 -36.72 -2.37
C ARG A 155 30.12 -37.99 -3.10
N LEU A 156 31.34 -38.50 -2.86
CA LEU A 156 31.86 -39.67 -3.58
C LEU A 156 31.04 -40.93 -3.24
N GLY A 157 30.40 -41.50 -4.25
CA GLY A 157 29.51 -42.64 -4.14
C GLY A 157 28.02 -42.27 -4.12
N ASP A 158 27.70 -40.98 -4.04
CA ASP A 158 26.32 -40.49 -4.01
C ASP A 158 25.78 -40.27 -5.43
N THR A 159 24.46 -40.44 -5.56
CA THR A 159 23.68 -39.85 -6.66
C THR A 159 23.14 -38.52 -6.15
N VAL A 160 23.42 -37.45 -6.89
CA VAL A 160 22.95 -36.10 -6.59
C VAL A 160 21.82 -35.77 -7.54
N GLU A 161 20.71 -35.28 -7.00
CA GLU A 161 19.49 -34.94 -7.72
C GLU A 161 19.04 -33.52 -7.30
N SER A 162 18.38 -32.79 -8.20
CA SER A 162 17.72 -31.50 -7.88
C SER A 162 16.23 -31.73 -7.71
N ARG A 163 15.66 -31.40 -6.54
CA ARG A 163 14.24 -31.63 -6.22
C ARG A 163 13.29 -30.78 -7.07
N LEU A 164 13.63 -29.51 -7.29
CA LEU A 164 12.87 -28.55 -8.10
C LEU A 164 13.73 -28.10 -9.29
N PRO A 165 13.40 -28.49 -10.54
CA PRO A 165 14.22 -28.20 -11.72
C PRO A 165 14.11 -26.73 -12.19
N PHE A 166 12.99 -26.06 -11.94
CA PHE A 166 12.78 -24.68 -12.39
C PHE A 166 13.23 -23.69 -11.30
N ARG A 167 14.33 -22.97 -11.51
CA ARG A 167 14.89 -22.03 -10.53
C ARG A 167 15.24 -20.74 -11.22
N MET A 168 14.34 -19.77 -11.14
CA MET A 168 14.46 -18.49 -11.83
C MET A 168 14.98 -17.39 -10.92
N ALA A 169 15.81 -16.50 -11.45
CA ALA A 169 16.15 -15.22 -10.84
C ALA A 169 15.61 -14.05 -11.69
N ASP A 170 15.49 -12.86 -11.11
CA ASP A 170 15.37 -11.60 -11.85
C ASP A 170 16.70 -11.18 -12.48
N LEU A 171 16.78 -9.97 -13.04
CA LEU A 171 17.95 -9.48 -13.80
C LEU A 171 19.07 -8.93 -12.88
N GLY A 172 18.94 -9.05 -11.56
CA GLY A 172 19.86 -8.42 -10.61
C GLY A 172 19.98 -6.91 -10.86
N ALA A 173 21.18 -6.36 -10.64
CA ALA A 173 21.49 -4.93 -10.85
C ALA A 173 22.08 -4.59 -12.25
N VAL A 174 21.93 -5.49 -13.23
CA VAL A 174 22.50 -5.31 -14.58
C VAL A 174 21.93 -4.06 -15.24
N GLY A 175 22.81 -3.24 -15.84
CA GLY A 175 22.41 -2.05 -16.58
C GLY A 175 21.98 -0.87 -15.69
N VAL A 176 22.12 -0.96 -14.37
CA VAL A 176 21.79 0.13 -13.43
C VAL A 176 23.05 0.88 -13.02
N ALA A 177 23.12 2.19 -13.29
CA ALA A 177 24.26 3.01 -12.89
C ALA A 177 24.35 3.21 -11.36
N VAL A 178 25.57 3.22 -10.84
CA VAL A 178 25.86 3.59 -9.44
C VAL A 178 25.90 5.11 -9.33
N ASP A 179 24.76 5.74 -9.03
CA ASP A 179 24.65 7.19 -8.80
C ASP A 179 24.45 7.52 -7.32
N GLU A 180 25.55 7.66 -6.58
CA GLU A 180 25.51 8.02 -5.16
C GLU A 180 24.74 9.31 -4.86
N ALA A 181 24.72 10.29 -5.79
CA ALA A 181 24.02 11.55 -5.58
C ALA A 181 22.49 11.37 -5.67
N ALA A 182 22.01 10.52 -6.56
CA ALA A 182 20.60 10.17 -6.66
C ALA A 182 20.12 9.43 -5.40
N TRP A 183 20.89 8.49 -4.87
CA TRP A 183 20.56 7.79 -3.63
C TRP A 183 20.62 8.71 -2.40
N ALA A 184 21.63 9.57 -2.31
CA ALA A 184 21.76 10.50 -1.18
C ALA A 184 20.62 11.53 -1.11
N ALA A 185 19.91 11.79 -2.22
CA ALA A 185 18.71 12.63 -2.22
C ALA A 185 17.52 11.97 -1.50
N GLY A 186 17.39 10.64 -1.61
CA GLY A 186 16.42 9.83 -0.85
C GLY A 186 14.96 10.16 -1.09
N ASP A 187 14.61 10.81 -2.20
CA ASP A 187 13.25 11.28 -2.50
C ASP A 187 12.60 10.58 -3.71
N ASP A 188 13.31 9.64 -4.33
CA ASP A 188 12.84 8.84 -5.47
C ASP A 188 12.21 7.52 -4.99
N TYR A 189 10.93 7.60 -4.62
CA TYR A 189 10.06 6.47 -4.25
C TYR A 189 9.44 5.76 -5.47
N SER A 190 10.01 5.94 -6.67
CA SER A 190 9.58 5.25 -7.89
C SER A 190 9.96 3.77 -7.86
N HIS A 191 9.09 2.91 -8.40
CA HIS A 191 9.39 1.48 -8.58
C HIS A 191 10.20 1.21 -9.86
N ASN A 192 10.49 2.25 -10.64
CA ASN A 192 11.34 2.15 -11.82
C ASN A 192 12.80 1.90 -11.42
N SER A 193 13.35 0.74 -11.82
CA SER A 193 14.76 0.39 -11.55
C SER A 193 15.74 1.32 -12.29
N LYS A 194 15.30 1.94 -13.40
CA LYS A 194 16.12 2.63 -14.39
C LYS A 194 17.22 1.73 -14.98
N ALA A 195 16.96 0.43 -15.04
CA ALA A 195 17.82 -0.50 -15.75
C ALA A 195 17.89 -0.11 -17.23
N PHE A 196 19.11 -0.02 -17.75
CA PHE A 196 19.41 0.36 -19.13
C PHE A 196 18.98 1.80 -19.52
N GLU A 197 18.68 2.68 -18.56
CA GLU A 197 18.33 4.08 -18.84
C GLU A 197 19.45 4.80 -19.62
N ASP A 198 20.71 4.52 -19.30
CA ASP A 198 21.87 5.07 -20.02
C ASP A 198 22.09 4.44 -21.41
N VAL A 199 21.49 3.27 -21.68
CA VAL A 199 21.60 2.55 -22.96
C VAL A 199 20.54 3.04 -23.93
N ILE A 200 19.35 3.33 -23.44
CA ILE A 200 18.17 3.63 -24.25
C ILE A 200 18.11 5.12 -24.56
N LEU A 201 18.16 5.47 -25.84
CA LEU A 201 18.07 6.86 -26.31
C LEU A 201 16.63 7.20 -26.73
N PRO A 202 16.16 8.44 -26.46
CA PRO A 202 14.81 8.86 -26.87
C PRO A 202 14.67 8.90 -28.41
N ASP A 203 15.74 9.31 -29.11
CA ASP A 203 15.80 9.45 -30.57
C ASP A 203 16.74 8.43 -31.22
N ALA A 204 16.61 8.24 -32.53
CA ALA A 204 17.54 7.44 -33.34
C ALA A 204 19.01 7.86 -33.08
N PRO A 205 19.94 6.91 -32.84
CA PRO A 205 19.85 5.48 -33.15
C PRO A 205 19.14 4.62 -32.09
N TYR A 206 18.48 5.21 -31.09
CA TYR A 206 17.74 4.57 -30.00
C TYR A 206 18.57 3.77 -29.00
N ILE A 207 19.82 3.44 -29.35
CA ILE A 207 20.74 2.68 -28.51
C ILE A 207 22.08 3.40 -28.44
N ASP A 208 22.60 3.62 -27.22
CA ASP A 208 23.99 3.99 -26.98
C ASP A 208 24.85 2.72 -26.93
N GLU A 209 25.59 2.47 -28.01
CA GLU A 209 26.47 1.30 -28.15
C GLU A 209 27.57 1.24 -27.08
N GLY A 210 28.01 2.38 -26.55
CA GLY A 210 29.04 2.43 -25.51
C GLY A 210 28.49 1.97 -24.17
N ALA A 211 27.32 2.48 -23.78
CA ALA A 211 26.61 2.04 -22.58
C ALA A 211 26.15 0.57 -22.71
N LEU A 212 25.69 0.14 -23.89
CA LEU A 212 25.31 -1.24 -24.15
C LEU A 212 26.47 -2.21 -23.93
N ALA A 213 27.68 -1.86 -24.36
CA ALA A 213 28.86 -2.72 -24.17
C ALA A 213 29.15 -2.95 -22.68
N VAL A 214 29.02 -1.91 -21.84
CA VAL A 214 29.18 -2.04 -20.38
C VAL A 214 28.08 -2.94 -19.81
N ALA A 215 26.83 -2.72 -20.23
CA ALA A 215 25.70 -3.51 -19.77
C ALA A 215 25.79 -5.00 -20.18
N ARG A 216 26.40 -5.29 -21.34
CA ARG A 216 26.71 -6.66 -21.80
C ARG A 216 27.73 -7.34 -20.91
N ASP A 217 28.83 -6.67 -20.57
CA ASP A 217 29.84 -7.22 -19.66
C ASP A 217 29.25 -7.51 -18.27
N GLU A 218 28.38 -6.62 -17.77
CA GLU A 218 27.64 -6.83 -16.52
C GLU A 218 26.68 -8.03 -16.61
N PHE A 219 25.96 -8.16 -17.73
CA PHE A 219 25.02 -9.24 -17.95
C PHE A 219 25.72 -10.61 -18.03
N ASP A 220 26.82 -10.72 -18.77
CA ASP A 220 27.59 -11.96 -18.89
C ASP A 220 28.15 -12.40 -17.53
N ALA A 221 28.61 -11.45 -16.71
CA ALA A 221 29.06 -11.72 -15.34
C ALA A 221 27.93 -12.22 -14.44
N TYR A 222 26.73 -11.63 -14.57
CA TYR A 222 25.57 -12.03 -13.80
C TYR A 222 25.02 -13.42 -14.23
N VAL A 223 24.97 -13.71 -15.53
CA VAL A 223 24.62 -15.05 -16.05
C VAL A 223 25.57 -16.12 -15.51
N ALA A 224 26.88 -15.85 -15.52
CA ALA A 224 27.87 -16.77 -14.95
C ALA A 224 27.66 -16.99 -13.45
N HIS A 225 27.35 -15.92 -12.71
CA HIS A 225 27.00 -15.97 -11.27
C HIS A 225 25.78 -16.86 -11.03
N LEU A 226 24.67 -16.62 -11.74
CA LEU A 226 23.43 -17.41 -11.62
C LEU A 226 23.64 -18.90 -11.88
N LEU A 227 24.38 -19.25 -12.94
CA LEU A 227 24.68 -20.65 -13.28
C LEU A 227 25.53 -21.35 -12.21
N ALA A 228 26.52 -20.63 -11.66
CA ALA A 228 27.37 -21.14 -10.59
C ALA A 228 26.55 -21.46 -9.32
N GLU A 229 25.65 -20.55 -8.91
CA GLU A 229 24.74 -20.77 -7.79
C GLU A 229 23.69 -21.85 -8.05
N GLY A 230 23.38 -22.09 -9.33
CA GLY A 230 22.52 -23.18 -9.78
C GLY A 230 21.11 -22.77 -10.14
N TYR A 231 20.91 -21.50 -10.53
CA TYR A 231 19.72 -21.08 -11.24
C TYR A 231 19.68 -21.68 -12.65
N THR A 232 18.48 -21.90 -13.16
CA THR A 232 18.19 -22.49 -14.48
C THR A 232 17.35 -21.59 -15.36
N ALA A 233 16.91 -20.43 -14.86
CA ALA A 233 16.13 -19.45 -15.60
C ALA A 233 16.43 -18.03 -15.13
N VAL A 234 16.18 -17.06 -16.01
CA VAL A 234 16.26 -15.63 -15.73
C VAL A 234 15.06 -14.91 -16.32
N THR A 235 14.53 -13.92 -15.60
CA THR A 235 13.54 -13.00 -16.13
C THR A 235 14.11 -11.62 -16.37
N VAL A 236 13.75 -11.01 -17.50
CA VAL A 236 14.25 -9.70 -17.94
C VAL A 236 13.08 -8.79 -18.28
N PRO A 237 13.13 -7.48 -17.95
CA PRO A 237 12.00 -6.57 -18.14
C PRO A 237 11.76 -6.23 -19.62
N GLY A 238 10.49 -5.98 -19.96
CA GLY A 238 10.07 -5.45 -21.26
C GLY A 238 9.21 -6.43 -22.07
N LEU A 239 8.39 -5.89 -22.98
CA LEU A 239 7.66 -6.64 -24.00
C LEU A 239 7.43 -5.77 -25.24
N LEU A 240 6.69 -4.66 -25.09
CA LEU A 240 6.31 -3.81 -26.22
C LEU A 240 7.52 -3.15 -26.89
N GLU A 241 8.59 -2.93 -26.13
CA GLU A 241 9.87 -2.42 -26.60
C GLU A 241 10.49 -3.32 -27.69
N TYR A 242 10.04 -4.57 -27.79
CA TYR A 242 10.50 -5.54 -28.78
C TYR A 242 9.45 -5.85 -29.86
N LEU A 243 8.31 -5.13 -29.96
CA LEU A 243 7.22 -5.46 -30.87
C LEU A 243 6.96 -4.39 -31.93
N THR A 244 6.64 -4.82 -33.15
CA THR A 244 6.22 -3.93 -34.26
C THR A 244 4.75 -4.13 -34.65
N PHE A 245 4.10 -5.21 -34.18
CA PHE A 245 2.74 -5.60 -34.56
C PHE A 245 2.55 -5.76 -36.09
N SER A 246 3.59 -6.19 -36.78
CA SER A 246 3.63 -6.41 -38.24
C SER A 246 2.65 -7.47 -38.74
N ASP A 247 2.20 -8.36 -37.85
CA ASP A 247 1.24 -9.43 -38.15
C ASP A 247 -0.22 -9.03 -37.83
N VAL A 248 -0.47 -7.79 -37.36
CA VAL A 248 -1.81 -7.26 -37.08
C VAL A 248 -2.36 -6.50 -38.29
N GLY A 249 -3.54 -6.90 -38.76
CA GLY A 249 -4.23 -6.20 -39.85
C GLY A 249 -3.47 -6.31 -41.18
N ASP A 250 -3.10 -5.17 -41.76
CA ASP A 250 -2.20 -5.08 -42.93
C ASP A 250 -0.71 -4.88 -42.58
N GLY A 251 -0.37 -4.94 -41.29
CA GLY A 251 0.96 -4.72 -40.75
C GLY A 251 1.31 -3.25 -40.51
N SER A 252 0.37 -2.33 -40.73
CA SER A 252 0.53 -0.88 -40.46
C SER A 252 -0.61 -0.27 -39.65
N GLU A 253 -1.55 -1.09 -39.16
CA GLU A 253 -2.73 -0.61 -38.44
C GLU A 253 -2.42 -0.12 -37.01
N VAL A 254 -1.45 -0.76 -36.32
CA VAL A 254 -1.03 -0.36 -34.97
C VAL A 254 0.05 0.72 -35.05
N TYR A 255 1.16 0.41 -35.72
CA TYR A 255 2.25 1.35 -35.99
C TYR A 255 2.34 1.60 -37.49
N GLY A 256 2.36 2.87 -37.88
CA GLY A 256 2.54 3.25 -39.29
C GLY A 256 3.89 2.77 -39.84
N SER A 257 4.02 2.69 -41.17
CA SER A 257 5.25 2.19 -41.81
C SER A 257 6.51 3.01 -41.55
N ASP A 258 6.35 4.29 -41.20
CA ASP A 258 7.44 5.22 -40.86
C ASP A 258 7.40 5.61 -39.36
N ASP A 259 6.72 4.81 -38.53
CA ASP A 259 6.55 5.06 -37.10
C ASP A 259 7.85 4.77 -36.32
N GLU A 260 8.19 5.66 -35.38
CA GLU A 260 9.40 5.52 -34.56
C GLU A 260 9.38 4.27 -33.68
N HIS A 261 8.19 3.78 -33.28
CA HIS A 261 8.05 2.57 -32.47
C HIS A 261 8.58 1.34 -33.20
N VAL A 262 8.38 1.26 -34.53
CA VAL A 262 8.91 0.17 -35.35
C VAL A 262 10.44 0.24 -35.39
N ALA A 263 10.99 1.43 -35.67
CA ALA A 263 12.44 1.61 -35.75
C ALA A 263 13.13 1.35 -34.39
N ARG A 264 12.51 1.79 -33.29
CA ARG A 264 12.96 1.54 -31.92
C ARG A 264 12.90 0.05 -31.58
N ALA A 265 11.80 -0.63 -31.87
CA ALA A 265 11.67 -2.06 -31.59
C ALA A 265 12.70 -2.91 -32.35
N LEU A 266 13.00 -2.57 -33.61
CA LEU A 266 14.07 -3.22 -34.37
C LEU A 266 15.45 -2.96 -33.75
N ALA A 267 15.73 -1.73 -33.31
CA ALA A 267 16.99 -1.41 -32.62
C ALA A 267 17.12 -2.14 -31.28
N MET A 268 16.04 -2.24 -30.49
CA MET A 268 16.01 -3.00 -29.24
C MET A 268 16.29 -4.49 -29.46
N ARG A 269 15.71 -5.09 -30.51
CA ARG A 269 15.99 -6.50 -30.89
C ARG A 269 17.46 -6.69 -31.27
N GLU A 270 18.02 -5.81 -32.09
CA GLU A 270 19.43 -5.89 -32.51
C GLU A 270 20.40 -5.72 -31.32
N ALA A 271 20.06 -4.83 -30.38
CA ALA A 271 20.90 -4.54 -29.22
C ALA A 271 20.83 -5.63 -28.14
N PHE A 272 19.64 -6.02 -27.70
CA PHE A 272 19.43 -6.90 -26.55
C PHE A 272 19.21 -8.37 -26.94
N GLY A 273 18.78 -8.64 -28.17
CA GLY A 273 18.57 -10.01 -28.64
C GLY A 273 19.78 -10.94 -28.43
N PRO A 274 21.00 -10.52 -28.83
CA PRO A 274 22.21 -11.30 -28.59
C PRO A 274 22.52 -11.55 -27.10
N MET A 275 22.11 -10.66 -26.19
CA MET A 275 22.29 -10.87 -24.75
C MET A 275 21.39 -12.01 -24.27
N TRP A 276 20.11 -11.95 -24.62
CA TRP A 276 19.14 -12.99 -24.26
C TRP A 276 19.50 -14.34 -24.88
N GLU A 277 19.97 -14.37 -26.13
CA GLU A 277 20.49 -15.57 -26.78
C GLU A 277 21.71 -16.15 -26.02
N SER A 278 22.64 -15.30 -25.59
CA SER A 278 23.81 -15.71 -24.79
C SER A 278 23.41 -16.41 -23.49
N ALA A 279 22.41 -15.88 -22.77
CA ALA A 279 21.91 -16.52 -21.54
C ALA A 279 21.25 -17.87 -21.82
N HIS A 280 20.45 -17.96 -22.89
CA HIS A 280 19.84 -19.22 -23.34
C HIS A 280 20.89 -20.28 -23.69
N ASP A 281 21.89 -19.90 -24.49
CA ASP A 281 22.98 -20.78 -24.91
C ASP A 281 23.85 -21.24 -23.73
N ALA A 282 24.01 -20.40 -22.71
CA ALA A 282 24.70 -20.74 -21.46
C ALA A 282 23.88 -21.75 -20.61
N GLY A 283 22.58 -21.85 -20.85
CA GLY A 283 21.68 -22.84 -20.24
C GLY A 283 20.66 -22.27 -19.26
N LEU A 284 20.40 -20.96 -19.30
CA LEU A 284 19.28 -20.34 -18.58
C LEU A 284 18.06 -20.24 -19.49
N GLN A 285 16.88 -20.65 -19.02
CA GLN A 285 15.64 -20.29 -19.70
C GLN A 285 15.39 -18.78 -19.58
N VAL A 286 14.97 -18.12 -20.64
CA VAL A 286 14.83 -16.65 -20.69
C VAL A 286 13.37 -16.22 -20.83
N PHE A 287 12.89 -15.44 -19.87
CA PHE A 287 11.51 -14.96 -19.80
C PHE A 287 11.42 -13.44 -19.83
N LEU A 288 10.68 -12.89 -20.80
CA LEU A 288 10.35 -11.45 -20.80
C LEU A 288 9.24 -11.15 -19.78
N ARG A 289 9.44 -10.16 -18.91
CA ARG A 289 8.50 -9.75 -17.87
C ARG A 289 7.78 -8.45 -18.22
N THR A 290 6.46 -8.45 -18.10
CA THR A 290 5.64 -7.25 -18.34
C THR A 290 4.37 -7.20 -17.49
N ASP A 291 3.79 -6.00 -17.41
CA ASP A 291 2.50 -5.73 -16.77
C ASP A 291 1.40 -5.62 -17.83
N MET A 292 0.32 -6.39 -17.68
CA MET A 292 -0.85 -6.29 -18.54
C MET A 292 -1.93 -5.45 -17.84
N LEU A 293 -2.46 -4.41 -18.46
CA LEU A 293 -2.38 -4.08 -19.89
C LEU A 293 -1.24 -3.08 -20.19
N VAL A 294 -0.19 -3.51 -20.89
CA VAL A 294 0.84 -2.61 -21.42
C VAL A 294 0.37 -1.99 -22.75
N VAL A 295 0.54 -0.68 -22.91
CA VAL A 295 0.17 0.08 -24.11
C VAL A 295 1.22 1.12 -24.50
N THR A 296 1.27 1.45 -25.78
CA THR A 296 1.81 2.70 -26.33
C THR A 296 0.65 3.58 -26.79
N THR A 297 0.87 4.86 -27.07
CA THR A 297 -0.22 5.74 -27.55
C THR A 297 -0.87 5.21 -28.82
N PRO A 298 -0.13 4.82 -29.88
CA PRO A 298 -0.75 4.30 -31.10
C PRO A 298 -1.46 2.95 -30.88
N LEU A 299 -0.93 2.09 -30.00
CA LEU A 299 -1.58 0.83 -29.66
C LEU A 299 -2.90 1.05 -28.93
N GLU A 300 -2.95 1.95 -27.95
CA GLU A 300 -4.20 2.29 -27.27
C GLU A 300 -5.22 2.88 -28.24
N GLU A 301 -4.83 3.84 -29.08
CA GLU A 301 -5.71 4.42 -30.11
C GLU A 301 -6.29 3.33 -31.02
N TYR A 302 -5.45 2.39 -31.49
CA TYR A 302 -5.90 1.24 -32.29
C TYR A 302 -6.93 0.37 -31.55
N LEU A 303 -6.64 0.02 -30.30
CA LEU A 303 -7.50 -0.81 -29.47
C LEU A 303 -8.85 -0.12 -29.21
N GLU A 304 -8.85 1.16 -28.88
CA GLU A 304 -10.07 1.94 -28.66
C GLU A 304 -10.91 2.08 -29.94
N GLU A 305 -10.29 2.35 -31.08
CA GLU A 305 -10.99 2.48 -32.36
C GLU A 305 -11.60 1.16 -32.82
N ARG A 306 -10.87 0.05 -32.67
CA ARG A 306 -11.32 -1.28 -33.11
C ARG A 306 -12.41 -1.86 -32.22
N PHE A 307 -12.24 -1.78 -30.90
CA PHE A 307 -13.11 -2.45 -29.93
C PHE A 307 -14.12 -1.51 -29.24
N GLY A 308 -14.01 -0.20 -29.44
CA GLY A 308 -14.86 0.79 -28.78
C GLY A 308 -14.44 1.12 -27.35
N GLY A 309 -13.20 0.80 -26.99
CA GLY A 309 -12.56 1.00 -25.68
C GLY A 309 -11.57 -0.13 -25.36
N LEU A 310 -10.98 -0.11 -24.16
CA LEU A 310 -10.15 -1.19 -23.62
C LEU A 310 -11.00 -2.41 -23.21
N ALA A 311 -11.50 -3.14 -24.19
CA ALA A 311 -12.40 -4.29 -24.03
C ALA A 311 -11.66 -5.56 -23.53
N THR A 312 -11.11 -5.49 -22.31
CA THR A 312 -10.28 -6.56 -21.73
C THR A 312 -11.03 -7.87 -21.47
N ASP A 313 -12.36 -7.89 -21.55
CA ASP A 313 -13.21 -9.08 -21.48
C ASP A 313 -13.46 -9.75 -22.84
N ASP A 314 -13.01 -9.15 -23.94
CA ASP A 314 -13.14 -9.69 -25.30
C ASP A 314 -11.89 -10.50 -25.70
N PRO A 315 -12.01 -11.80 -26.04
CA PRO A 315 -10.89 -12.57 -26.58
C PRO A 315 -10.28 -12.00 -27.88
N GLU A 316 -11.06 -11.32 -28.73
CA GLU A 316 -10.52 -10.72 -29.97
C GLU A 316 -9.55 -9.57 -29.65
N PHE A 317 -9.77 -8.84 -28.55
CA PHE A 317 -8.85 -7.82 -28.05
C PHE A 317 -7.48 -8.42 -27.72
N TRP A 318 -7.45 -9.53 -26.98
CA TRP A 318 -6.21 -10.24 -26.64
C TRP A 318 -5.53 -10.90 -27.84
N GLY A 319 -6.28 -11.10 -28.94
CA GLY A 319 -5.74 -11.56 -30.23
C GLY A 319 -4.65 -10.64 -30.79
N VAL A 320 -4.68 -9.34 -30.47
CA VAL A 320 -3.64 -8.37 -30.87
C VAL A 320 -2.32 -8.68 -30.17
N TYR A 321 -2.36 -8.91 -28.86
CA TYR A 321 -1.19 -9.30 -28.08
C TYR A 321 -0.68 -10.69 -28.45
N ALA A 322 -1.58 -11.64 -28.73
CA ALA A 322 -1.20 -12.96 -29.23
C ALA A 322 -0.44 -12.88 -30.56
N ALA A 323 -0.85 -12.02 -31.49
CA ALA A 323 -0.12 -11.76 -32.73
C ALA A 323 1.25 -11.12 -32.46
N GLY A 324 1.34 -10.20 -31.49
CA GLY A 324 2.61 -9.66 -31.02
C GLY A 324 3.55 -10.74 -30.49
N LEU A 325 3.05 -11.68 -29.66
CA LEU A 325 3.86 -12.80 -29.16
C LEU A 325 4.30 -13.76 -30.28
N ASP A 326 3.47 -13.99 -31.30
CA ASP A 326 3.88 -14.76 -32.49
C ASP A 326 5.04 -14.10 -33.23
N GLU A 327 4.97 -12.78 -33.42
CA GLU A 327 6.06 -12.00 -33.98
C GLU A 327 7.31 -12.09 -33.11
N LEU A 328 7.18 -11.94 -31.79
CA LEU A 328 8.28 -12.01 -30.84
C LEU A 328 9.03 -13.34 -30.96
N TYR A 329 8.34 -14.47 -30.84
CA TYR A 329 8.98 -15.79 -30.88
C TYR A 329 9.52 -16.16 -32.26
N ARG A 330 9.00 -15.54 -33.33
CA ARG A 330 9.54 -15.70 -34.67
C ARG A 330 10.87 -14.96 -34.85
N GLU A 331 11.00 -13.77 -34.27
CA GLU A 331 12.20 -12.92 -34.38
C GLU A 331 13.25 -13.22 -33.31
N MET A 332 12.82 -13.71 -32.14
CA MET A 332 13.66 -14.00 -30.98
C MET A 332 13.36 -15.43 -30.48
N PRO A 333 13.70 -16.48 -31.28
CA PRO A 333 13.28 -17.85 -31.02
C PRO A 333 13.88 -18.49 -29.77
N TYR A 334 14.96 -17.92 -29.22
CA TYR A 334 15.64 -18.35 -27.99
C TYR A 334 14.90 -17.94 -26.70
N LEU A 335 13.85 -17.11 -26.78
CA LEU A 335 13.00 -16.83 -25.62
C LEU A 335 12.13 -18.04 -25.28
N ASP A 336 12.11 -18.44 -24.01
CA ASP A 336 11.35 -19.61 -23.53
C ASP A 336 9.89 -19.28 -23.21
N GLY A 337 9.59 -18.00 -22.93
CA GLY A 337 8.26 -17.58 -22.56
C GLY A 337 8.13 -16.13 -22.14
N VAL A 338 6.99 -15.79 -21.56
CA VAL A 338 6.75 -14.49 -20.92
C VAL A 338 6.21 -14.67 -19.51
N LEU A 339 6.59 -13.75 -18.62
CA LEU A 339 5.99 -13.57 -17.31
C LEU A 339 5.08 -12.34 -17.35
N ILE A 340 3.80 -12.54 -17.08
CA ILE A 340 2.82 -11.46 -17.05
C ILE A 340 2.28 -11.28 -15.62
N ARG A 341 2.12 -10.03 -15.22
CA ARG A 341 1.37 -9.59 -14.04
C ARG A 341 0.20 -8.73 -14.48
N ILE A 342 -0.85 -8.65 -13.65
CA ILE A 342 -1.91 -7.65 -13.81
C ILE A 342 -2.05 -6.80 -12.55
N GLY A 343 -2.79 -5.71 -12.65
CA GLY A 343 -3.24 -5.00 -11.46
C GLY A 343 -2.17 -4.12 -10.83
N GLU A 344 -1.12 -3.77 -11.57
CA GLU A 344 -0.11 -2.79 -11.18
C GLU A 344 0.24 -1.92 -12.39
N ALA A 345 0.15 -0.60 -12.23
CA ALA A 345 0.09 0.35 -13.33
C ALA A 345 0.45 1.78 -12.88
N GLY A 346 0.69 2.66 -13.85
CA GLY A 346 0.78 4.11 -13.63
C GLY A 346 2.19 4.68 -13.47
N GLN A 347 2.22 5.97 -13.13
CA GLN A 347 3.37 6.88 -13.23
C GLN A 347 4.63 6.47 -12.43
N VAL A 348 4.50 5.56 -11.45
CA VAL A 348 5.65 5.03 -10.69
C VAL A 348 6.51 4.06 -11.50
N TYR A 349 6.04 3.65 -12.69
CA TYR A 349 6.77 2.82 -13.64
C TYR A 349 7.18 3.58 -14.91
N ASP A 350 6.65 4.78 -15.12
CA ASP A 350 6.87 5.55 -16.34
C ASP A 350 8.32 6.01 -16.46
N LEU A 351 8.83 6.02 -17.69
CA LEU A 351 10.06 6.72 -18.05
C LEU A 351 9.70 8.08 -18.68
N PRO A 352 10.40 9.17 -18.33
CA PRO A 352 10.18 10.47 -18.96
C PRO A 352 10.34 10.40 -20.48
N GLU A 353 9.42 11.04 -21.22
CA GLU A 353 9.46 11.11 -22.70
C GLU A 353 9.22 9.79 -23.44
N TRP A 354 8.90 8.71 -22.72
CA TRP A 354 8.36 7.46 -23.25
C TRP A 354 6.85 7.42 -23.10
N ASP A 355 6.14 6.91 -24.11
CA ASP A 355 4.69 6.73 -24.08
C ASP A 355 4.26 5.28 -23.83
N TYR A 356 5.23 4.41 -23.51
CA TYR A 356 5.04 3.06 -23.01
C TYR A 356 4.57 3.13 -21.56
N ARG A 357 3.41 2.55 -21.28
CA ARG A 357 2.81 2.55 -19.93
C ARG A 357 2.01 1.28 -19.67
N SER A 358 1.79 1.00 -18.40
CA SER A 358 0.82 -0.01 -17.96
C SER A 358 -0.46 0.66 -17.51
N GLU A 359 -1.60 0.11 -17.93
CA GLU A 359 -2.95 0.53 -17.58
C GLU A 359 -3.63 -0.46 -16.62
N LEU A 360 -4.31 0.08 -15.61
CA LEU A 360 -5.07 -0.70 -14.62
C LEU A 360 -6.43 -1.13 -15.19
N ALA A 361 -6.42 -1.86 -16.30
CA ALA A 361 -7.62 -2.21 -17.07
C ALA A 361 -8.13 -3.64 -16.84
N VAL A 362 -7.28 -4.55 -16.37
CA VAL A 362 -7.64 -5.97 -16.14
C VAL A 362 -8.06 -6.16 -14.68
N THR A 363 -9.34 -5.86 -14.37
CA THR A 363 -9.85 -5.77 -13.00
C THR A 363 -11.00 -6.75 -12.67
N THR A 364 -11.41 -7.57 -13.64
CA THR A 364 -12.52 -8.53 -13.49
C THR A 364 -12.08 -9.96 -13.79
N VAL A 365 -12.79 -10.94 -13.23
CA VAL A 365 -12.53 -12.37 -13.49
C VAL A 365 -12.64 -12.69 -14.98
N ASP A 366 -13.69 -12.18 -15.65
CA ASP A 366 -13.91 -12.43 -17.07
C ASP A 366 -12.75 -11.86 -17.92
N ALA A 367 -12.23 -10.68 -17.59
CA ALA A 367 -11.08 -10.10 -18.27
C ALA A 367 -9.80 -10.93 -18.12
N VAL A 368 -9.49 -11.39 -16.90
CA VAL A 368 -8.32 -12.26 -16.67
C VAL A 368 -8.45 -13.58 -17.43
N ARG A 369 -9.64 -14.19 -17.42
CA ARG A 369 -9.88 -15.44 -18.12
C ARG A 369 -9.82 -15.29 -19.64
N ALA A 370 -10.33 -14.18 -20.19
CA ALA A 370 -10.21 -13.86 -21.61
C ALA A 370 -8.74 -13.70 -22.02
N MET A 371 -7.96 -12.99 -21.22
CA MET A 371 -6.51 -12.82 -21.40
C MET A 371 -5.80 -14.17 -21.37
N LEU A 372 -5.88 -14.90 -20.25
CA LEU A 372 -5.15 -16.15 -20.06
C LEU A 372 -5.53 -17.19 -21.10
N THR A 373 -6.82 -17.37 -21.41
CA THR A 373 -7.25 -18.36 -22.42
C THR A 373 -6.66 -18.05 -23.79
N THR A 374 -6.63 -16.77 -24.18
CA THR A 374 -6.14 -16.34 -25.49
C THR A 374 -4.62 -16.46 -25.59
N LEU A 375 -3.90 -15.99 -24.57
CA LEU A 375 -2.44 -16.04 -24.54
C LEU A 375 -1.92 -17.48 -24.36
N LEU A 376 -2.61 -18.34 -23.60
CA LEU A 376 -2.25 -19.75 -23.48
C LEU A 376 -2.42 -20.51 -24.79
N ALA A 377 -3.50 -20.27 -25.54
CA ALA A 377 -3.68 -20.88 -26.85
C ALA A 377 -2.56 -20.48 -27.84
N GLN A 378 -2.02 -19.26 -27.70
CA GLN A 378 -0.84 -18.81 -28.45
C GLN A 378 0.43 -19.52 -27.97
N ALA A 379 0.67 -19.57 -26.66
CA ALA A 379 1.83 -20.21 -26.04
C ALA A 379 1.91 -21.71 -26.40
N GLU A 380 0.78 -22.43 -26.38
CA GLU A 380 0.69 -23.84 -26.81
C GLU A 380 1.07 -24.04 -28.28
N ARG A 381 0.64 -23.14 -29.16
CA ARG A 381 0.96 -23.21 -30.58
C ARG A 381 2.43 -22.87 -30.85
N ALA A 382 3.01 -21.96 -30.07
CA ALA A 382 4.41 -21.57 -30.18
C ALA A 382 5.37 -22.51 -29.44
N ASP A 383 4.86 -23.45 -28.63
CA ASP A 383 5.66 -24.29 -27.73
C ASP A 383 6.48 -23.42 -26.76
N ARG A 384 5.80 -22.49 -26.09
CA ARG A 384 6.37 -21.52 -25.15
C ARG A 384 5.59 -21.50 -23.84
N GLU A 385 6.22 -21.02 -22.80
CA GLU A 385 5.67 -20.97 -21.46
C GLU A 385 5.03 -19.60 -21.16
N LEU A 386 3.91 -19.61 -20.43
CA LEU A 386 3.28 -18.42 -19.87
C LEU A 386 3.32 -18.50 -18.35
N ILE A 387 4.13 -17.63 -17.72
CA ILE A 387 4.14 -17.47 -16.28
C ILE A 387 3.11 -16.40 -15.91
N PHE A 388 2.04 -16.78 -15.23
CA PHE A 388 1.07 -15.84 -14.67
C PHE A 388 1.38 -15.56 -13.20
N ARG A 389 1.80 -14.34 -12.92
CA ARG A 389 2.03 -13.85 -11.58
C ARG A 389 0.72 -13.40 -10.94
N THR A 390 0.36 -13.98 -9.80
CA THR A 390 -0.93 -13.69 -9.14
C THR A 390 -0.96 -12.36 -8.38
N TRP A 391 0.20 -11.80 -8.03
CA TRP A 391 0.31 -10.53 -7.29
C TRP A 391 -0.43 -9.39 -7.99
N SER A 392 -1.21 -8.63 -7.23
CA SER A 392 -1.97 -7.45 -7.68
C SER A 392 -2.10 -6.45 -6.53
N VAL A 393 -2.22 -5.15 -6.82
CA VAL A 393 -2.33 -4.09 -5.78
C VAL A 393 -3.70 -4.01 -5.09
N GLY A 394 -4.55 -5.02 -5.23
CA GLY A 394 -5.85 -5.09 -4.53
C GLY A 394 -7.03 -4.43 -5.25
N VAL A 395 -6.89 -4.08 -6.53
CA VAL A 395 -7.96 -3.39 -7.29
C VAL A 395 -8.84 -4.37 -8.07
N GLY A 396 -10.16 -4.17 -7.99
CA GLY A 396 -11.16 -4.95 -8.70
C GLY A 396 -11.45 -6.32 -8.08
N ALA A 397 -12.25 -7.14 -8.77
CA ALA A 397 -12.69 -8.46 -8.28
C ALA A 397 -11.57 -9.51 -8.26
N VAL A 398 -10.39 -9.18 -8.78
CA VAL A 398 -9.22 -10.06 -8.88
C VAL A 398 -8.06 -9.58 -8.00
N GLY A 399 -8.20 -8.42 -7.35
CA GLY A 399 -7.10 -7.77 -6.61
C GLY A 399 -6.54 -8.60 -5.45
N ASP A 400 -7.37 -9.44 -4.82
CA ASP A 400 -6.99 -10.31 -3.70
C ASP A 400 -6.72 -11.77 -4.12
N MET A 401 -6.65 -12.10 -5.41
CA MET A 401 -6.45 -13.49 -5.86
C MET A 401 -5.14 -14.14 -5.38
N HIS A 402 -4.16 -13.31 -4.99
CA HIS A 402 -2.88 -13.78 -4.43
C HIS A 402 -2.94 -14.07 -2.92
N THR A 403 -3.99 -13.66 -2.21
CA THR A 403 -4.16 -13.90 -0.76
C THR A 403 -5.50 -14.55 -0.40
N ASN A 404 -6.39 -14.74 -1.37
CA ASN A 404 -7.72 -15.27 -1.16
C ASN A 404 -7.95 -16.54 -2.01
N PRO A 405 -8.07 -17.72 -1.39
CA PRO A 405 -8.35 -18.98 -2.08
C PRO A 405 -9.61 -18.99 -2.95
N ASP A 406 -10.65 -18.24 -2.59
CA ASP A 406 -11.90 -18.20 -3.37
C ASP A 406 -11.73 -17.34 -4.63
N SER A 407 -11.04 -16.21 -4.52
CA SER A 407 -10.68 -15.37 -5.67
C SER A 407 -9.71 -16.09 -6.61
N TYR A 408 -8.71 -16.80 -6.07
CA TYR A 408 -7.81 -17.68 -6.83
C TYR A 408 -8.60 -18.68 -7.69
N ARG A 409 -9.54 -19.42 -7.08
CA ARG A 409 -10.39 -20.40 -7.77
C ARG A 409 -11.27 -19.75 -8.84
N ALA A 410 -11.87 -18.60 -8.53
CA ALA A 410 -12.71 -17.90 -9.49
C ALA A 410 -11.93 -17.52 -10.77
N VAL A 411 -10.68 -17.10 -10.62
CA VAL A 411 -9.80 -16.73 -11.73
C VAL A 411 -9.30 -17.96 -12.48
N LEU A 412 -8.74 -18.95 -11.79
CA LEU A 412 -7.94 -20.00 -12.42
C LEU A 412 -8.65 -21.34 -12.63
N ASP A 413 -9.70 -21.68 -11.88
CA ASP A 413 -10.34 -23.00 -12.01
C ASP A 413 -10.85 -23.22 -13.45
N GLY A 414 -10.52 -24.37 -14.03
CA GLY A 414 -10.90 -24.77 -15.38
C GLY A 414 -10.04 -24.18 -16.50
N ILE A 415 -8.94 -23.49 -16.19
CA ILE A 415 -7.86 -23.20 -17.14
C ILE A 415 -6.88 -24.38 -17.08
N ASP A 416 -6.85 -25.20 -18.12
CA ASP A 416 -6.01 -26.40 -18.17
C ASP A 416 -5.04 -26.27 -19.36
N SER A 417 -3.77 -26.07 -19.06
CA SER A 417 -2.70 -25.97 -20.05
C SER A 417 -1.37 -26.35 -19.41
N ASP A 418 -0.64 -27.25 -20.08
CA ASP A 418 0.72 -27.63 -19.67
C ASP A 418 1.72 -26.46 -19.82
N ARG A 419 1.33 -25.35 -20.47
CA ARG A 419 2.15 -24.14 -20.67
C ARG A 419 1.90 -23.03 -19.65
N LEU A 420 1.00 -23.26 -18.70
CA LEU A 420 0.72 -22.30 -17.63
C LEU A 420 1.54 -22.63 -16.38
N ILE A 421 2.36 -21.68 -15.94
CA ILE A 421 2.99 -21.70 -14.63
C ILE A 421 2.40 -20.55 -13.81
N VAL A 422 1.87 -20.84 -12.62
CA VAL A 422 1.33 -19.82 -11.71
C VAL A 422 2.35 -19.46 -10.64
N SER A 423 2.77 -18.20 -10.63
CA SER A 423 3.76 -17.64 -9.71
C SER A 423 3.10 -16.89 -8.56
N THR A 424 3.48 -17.22 -7.33
CA THR A 424 2.91 -16.61 -6.11
C THR A 424 3.95 -16.51 -4.99
N LYS A 425 3.97 -15.38 -4.28
CA LYS A 425 4.82 -15.14 -3.11
C LYS A 425 4.60 -16.20 -2.03
N TYR A 426 5.68 -16.64 -1.38
CA TYR A 426 5.60 -17.61 -0.27
C TYR A 426 4.78 -17.08 0.91
N SER A 427 4.71 -15.76 1.08
CA SER A 427 3.97 -15.07 2.13
C SER A 427 2.57 -14.66 1.67
N LEU A 428 1.62 -14.64 2.59
CA LEU A 428 0.24 -14.21 2.36
C LEU A 428 0.15 -12.68 2.28
N GLY A 429 0.70 -12.10 1.21
CA GLY A 429 0.78 -10.65 1.00
C GLY A 429 2.14 -10.27 0.44
N ASP A 430 2.74 -9.21 0.99
CA ASP A 430 3.94 -8.60 0.44
C ASP A 430 5.20 -8.85 1.28
N PHE A 431 5.61 -10.11 1.36
CA PHE A 431 6.90 -10.53 1.92
C PHE A 431 7.20 -10.19 3.37
N TYR A 432 6.45 -9.38 4.10
CA TYR A 432 6.65 -9.11 5.53
C TYR A 432 6.78 -10.39 6.38
N SER A 433 7.68 -10.37 7.36
CA SER A 433 8.02 -11.55 8.19
C SER A 433 6.90 -12.01 9.12
N HIS A 434 6.00 -11.12 9.52
CA HIS A 434 4.83 -11.45 10.34
C HIS A 434 3.60 -11.85 9.49
N LEU A 435 3.78 -12.16 8.20
CA LEU A 435 2.72 -12.72 7.37
C LEU A 435 2.74 -14.25 7.44
N PRO A 436 1.56 -14.91 7.41
CA PRO A 436 1.48 -16.35 7.23
C PRO A 436 2.10 -16.83 5.92
N ILE A 437 2.42 -18.13 5.84
CA ILE A 437 2.66 -18.79 4.56
C ILE A 437 1.38 -18.73 3.71
N ASN A 438 1.54 -18.45 2.42
CA ASN A 438 0.43 -18.24 1.49
C ASN A 438 -0.34 -19.53 1.20
N ASP A 439 -1.59 -19.61 1.64
CA ASP A 439 -2.43 -20.80 1.48
C ASP A 439 -2.93 -21.01 0.04
N THR A 440 -2.84 -19.99 -0.83
CA THR A 440 -3.16 -20.15 -2.27
C THR A 440 -2.12 -21.00 -3.02
N LEU A 441 -0.92 -21.19 -2.45
CA LEU A 441 0.09 -22.13 -2.96
C LEU A 441 -0.24 -23.59 -2.61
N GLU A 442 -1.14 -23.84 -1.66
CA GLU A 442 -1.54 -25.20 -1.25
C GLU A 442 -2.67 -25.78 -2.12
N ILE A 443 -3.20 -25.00 -3.08
CA ILE A 443 -4.38 -25.36 -3.89
C ILE A 443 -4.14 -25.21 -5.40
N GLY A 444 -5.08 -25.77 -6.17
CA GLY A 444 -5.08 -25.73 -7.63
C GLY A 444 -4.30 -26.89 -8.26
N ASP A 445 -4.57 -27.16 -9.54
CA ASP A 445 -3.96 -28.27 -10.29
C ASP A 445 -2.88 -27.79 -11.29
N HIS A 446 -2.63 -26.48 -11.35
CA HIS A 446 -1.67 -25.84 -12.27
C HIS A 446 -0.22 -26.04 -11.81
N ARG A 447 0.75 -26.00 -12.74
CA ARG A 447 2.18 -25.90 -12.41
C ARG A 447 2.43 -24.65 -11.57
N ARG A 448 3.19 -24.76 -10.48
CA ARG A 448 3.44 -23.66 -9.52
C ARG A 448 4.91 -23.35 -9.34
N ILE A 449 5.21 -22.07 -9.17
CA ILE A 449 6.48 -21.60 -8.63
C ILE A 449 6.25 -20.69 -7.42
N ILE A 450 7.18 -20.75 -6.47
CA ILE A 450 7.16 -19.93 -5.24
C ILE A 450 8.04 -18.69 -5.46
N GLU A 451 7.52 -17.49 -5.23
CA GLU A 451 8.35 -16.26 -5.23
C GLU A 451 9.02 -16.06 -3.87
N PHE A 452 10.30 -15.72 -3.87
CA PHE A 452 11.12 -15.32 -2.73
C PHE A 452 11.76 -13.95 -3.00
N GLN A 453 11.98 -13.15 -1.95
CA GLN A 453 12.66 -11.85 -2.08
C GLN A 453 13.90 -11.83 -1.20
N SER A 454 15.08 -11.84 -1.83
CA SER A 454 16.39 -11.87 -1.15
C SER A 454 16.79 -10.51 -0.63
N ARG A 455 16.68 -9.47 -1.47
CA ARG A 455 16.84 -8.07 -1.06
C ARG A 455 15.55 -7.58 -0.43
N ARG A 456 15.43 -7.79 0.88
CA ARG A 456 14.20 -7.56 1.63
C ARG A 456 13.78 -6.10 1.64
N GLU A 457 12.76 -5.80 0.85
CA GLU A 457 12.25 -4.45 0.58
C GLU A 457 11.85 -3.73 1.87
N PHE A 458 10.97 -4.35 2.67
CA PHE A 458 10.44 -3.76 3.90
C PHE A 458 11.36 -3.94 5.12
N GLU A 459 12.50 -4.61 4.93
CA GLU A 459 13.47 -4.87 6.00
C GLU A 459 14.81 -4.24 5.63
N ASN A 460 14.72 -2.95 5.27
CA ASN A 460 15.83 -2.06 5.00
C ASN A 460 16.66 -2.40 3.74
N PHE A 461 15.99 -2.88 2.67
CA PHE A 461 16.58 -3.17 1.35
C PHE A 461 17.86 -4.02 1.38
N GLY A 462 17.92 -4.99 2.29
CA GLY A 462 19.07 -5.88 2.43
C GLY A 462 20.32 -5.24 3.05
N ALA A 463 20.20 -4.05 3.64
CA ALA A 463 21.30 -3.41 4.34
C ALA A 463 21.48 -3.91 5.79
N PHE A 464 20.52 -4.64 6.35
CA PHE A 464 20.67 -5.30 7.65
C PHE A 464 20.97 -6.79 7.47
N PRO A 465 21.77 -7.41 8.36
CA PRO A 465 21.77 -8.85 8.53
C PRO A 465 20.34 -9.37 8.57
N ASN A 466 20.03 -10.37 7.75
CA ASN A 466 18.67 -10.86 7.61
C ASN A 466 18.66 -12.30 7.05
N ASP A 467 18.94 -13.28 7.90
CA ASP A 467 19.01 -14.70 7.51
C ASP A 467 17.63 -15.36 7.51
N LEU A 468 17.04 -15.50 6.32
CA LEU A 468 15.69 -16.08 6.14
C LEU A 468 15.71 -17.61 6.07
N GLY A 469 16.84 -18.26 6.31
CA GLY A 469 17.01 -19.70 6.13
C GLY A 469 15.95 -20.56 6.84
N PRO A 470 15.69 -20.34 8.14
CA PRO A 470 14.64 -21.06 8.86
C PRO A 470 13.24 -20.84 8.26
N LEU A 471 12.93 -19.62 7.83
CA LEU A 471 11.64 -19.27 7.24
C LEU A 471 11.46 -19.93 5.87
N TYR A 472 12.49 -19.91 5.02
CA TYR A 472 12.49 -20.55 3.71
C TYR A 472 12.36 -22.06 3.83
N ALA A 473 13.12 -22.69 4.74
CA ALA A 473 12.99 -24.13 5.01
C ALA A 473 11.58 -24.51 5.47
N HIS A 474 10.98 -23.72 6.37
CA HIS A 474 9.60 -23.93 6.80
C HIS A 474 8.59 -23.80 5.64
N ALA A 475 8.79 -22.81 4.77
CA ALA A 475 7.95 -22.62 3.58
C ALA A 475 8.05 -23.82 2.63
N PHE A 476 9.26 -24.30 2.32
CA PHE A 476 9.46 -25.49 1.49
C PHE A 476 8.83 -26.73 2.11
N ASP A 477 9.07 -27.00 3.39
CA ASP A 477 8.50 -28.15 4.12
C ASP A 477 6.98 -28.18 4.03
N ARG A 478 6.32 -27.04 4.29
CA ARG A 478 4.86 -26.92 4.28
C ARG A 478 4.32 -27.06 2.85
N LEU A 479 4.85 -26.27 1.92
CA LEU A 479 4.29 -26.12 0.58
C LEU A 479 4.52 -27.37 -0.27
N LEU A 480 5.72 -27.97 -0.23
CA LEU A 480 6.01 -29.19 -0.98
C LEU A 480 5.28 -30.42 -0.45
N ALA A 481 4.90 -30.42 0.83
CA ALA A 481 4.04 -31.45 1.40
C ALA A 481 2.57 -31.29 0.98
N ALA A 482 2.11 -30.04 0.81
CA ALA A 482 0.72 -29.73 0.48
C ALA A 482 0.43 -29.81 -1.03
N ASN A 483 1.35 -29.34 -1.87
CA ASN A 483 1.13 -29.19 -3.30
C ASN A 483 2.23 -29.89 -4.15
N PRO A 484 1.91 -31.03 -4.80
CA PRO A 484 2.86 -31.74 -5.65
C PRO A 484 3.14 -31.05 -6.99
N HIS A 485 2.38 -30.03 -7.37
CA HIS A 485 2.53 -29.28 -8.62
C HIS A 485 3.54 -28.13 -8.51
N ILE A 486 4.13 -27.91 -7.33
CA ILE A 486 5.26 -26.98 -7.17
C ILE A 486 6.48 -27.60 -7.84
N GLU A 487 6.95 -26.96 -8.90
CA GLU A 487 8.07 -27.40 -9.72
C GLU A 487 9.30 -26.49 -9.60
N GLY A 488 9.15 -25.34 -8.92
CA GLY A 488 10.20 -24.34 -8.93
C GLY A 488 10.04 -23.14 -8.03
N ILE A 489 10.96 -22.20 -8.22
CA ILE A 489 11.03 -20.92 -7.52
C ILE A 489 11.30 -19.78 -8.49
N TRP A 490 10.92 -18.58 -8.06
CA TRP A 490 11.46 -17.33 -8.59
C TRP A 490 12.04 -16.50 -7.45
N THR A 491 13.35 -16.30 -7.45
CA THR A 491 14.06 -15.48 -6.48
C THR A 491 14.23 -14.07 -7.01
N TRP A 492 13.85 -13.07 -6.22
CA TRP A 492 14.13 -11.67 -6.49
C TRP A 492 15.44 -11.33 -5.79
N THR A 493 16.53 -11.32 -6.54
CA THR A 493 17.87 -11.03 -6.03
C THR A 493 18.03 -9.53 -5.79
N GLN A 494 17.36 -8.69 -6.58
CA GLN A 494 17.49 -7.24 -6.53
C GLN A 494 16.16 -6.48 -6.61
N ASP A 495 15.17 -6.96 -7.37
CA ASP A 495 13.85 -6.35 -7.51
C ASP A 495 13.08 -6.30 -6.17
N GLY A 496 12.22 -5.29 -6.03
CA GLY A 496 11.44 -5.03 -4.81
C GLY A 496 11.54 -3.57 -4.39
N GLY A 497 10.38 -2.90 -4.32
CA GLY A 497 10.25 -1.51 -3.91
C GLY A 497 11.06 -0.51 -4.73
N PRO A 498 11.21 0.72 -4.22
CA PRO A 498 11.99 1.76 -4.85
C PRO A 498 13.47 1.50 -4.65
N TRP A 499 14.22 1.58 -5.75
CA TRP A 499 15.65 1.28 -5.69
C TRP A 499 16.45 2.41 -5.04
N ARG A 500 15.95 3.65 -5.13
CA ARG A 500 16.63 4.91 -4.80
C ARG A 500 16.11 5.60 -3.53
N ALA A 501 15.07 5.04 -2.90
CA ALA A 501 14.58 5.49 -1.60
C ALA A 501 14.98 4.47 -0.53
N GLY A 502 16.25 4.52 -0.12
CA GLY A 502 16.85 3.60 0.85
C GLY A 502 18.34 3.38 0.60
N PRO A 503 18.95 2.40 1.31
CA PRO A 503 20.35 2.03 1.13
C PRO A 503 20.74 1.68 -0.32
N LEU A 504 21.85 2.24 -0.79
CA LEU A 504 22.50 1.84 -2.04
C LEU A 504 23.15 0.47 -1.85
N SER A 505 22.45 -0.55 -2.34
CA SER A 505 22.92 -1.93 -2.42
C SER A 505 22.52 -2.50 -3.78
N LEU A 506 23.52 -2.75 -4.61
CA LEU A 506 23.37 -3.27 -5.97
C LEU A 506 24.21 -4.55 -6.09
N GLU A 507 23.54 -5.68 -6.29
CA GLU A 507 24.13 -7.01 -6.42
C GLU A 507 25.30 -7.00 -7.42
N LEU A 508 26.42 -7.61 -7.04
CA LEU A 508 27.70 -7.64 -7.76
C LEU A 508 28.35 -6.27 -8.05
N LYS A 509 27.77 -5.13 -7.65
CA LYS A 509 28.23 -3.79 -8.05
C LYS A 509 28.62 -2.87 -6.91
N ALA A 510 27.75 -2.70 -5.91
CA ALA A 510 27.92 -1.67 -4.89
C ALA A 510 27.23 -2.01 -3.57
N GLY A 511 27.73 -1.42 -2.48
CA GLY A 511 27.25 -1.70 -1.12
C GLY A 511 27.67 -3.08 -0.61
N LEU A 512 27.16 -3.44 0.57
CA LEU A 512 27.38 -4.76 1.17
C LEU A 512 26.32 -5.76 0.70
N TRP A 513 26.19 -5.88 -0.62
CA TRP A 513 25.16 -6.69 -1.29
C TRP A 513 25.20 -8.18 -0.90
N GLN A 514 26.34 -8.66 -0.40
CA GLN A 514 26.49 -10.04 0.08
C GLN A 514 25.49 -10.39 1.18
N LEU A 515 25.00 -9.41 1.96
CA LEU A 515 23.96 -9.65 2.97
C LEU A 515 22.64 -10.15 2.34
N ALA A 516 22.22 -9.56 1.23
CA ALA A 516 21.05 -10.03 0.48
C ALA A 516 21.35 -11.36 -0.24
N GLU A 517 22.60 -11.54 -0.70
CA GLU A 517 23.02 -12.76 -1.39
C GLU A 517 22.88 -14.03 -0.55
N LEU A 518 22.99 -13.93 0.77
CA LEU A 518 22.70 -15.06 1.67
C LEU A 518 21.32 -15.67 1.37
N ASN A 519 20.31 -14.84 1.18
CA ASN A 519 18.95 -15.28 0.91
C ASN A 519 18.79 -15.81 -0.52
N THR A 520 19.58 -15.31 -1.48
CA THR A 520 19.65 -15.84 -2.86
C THR A 520 20.21 -17.25 -2.87
N GLU A 521 21.30 -17.49 -2.14
CA GLU A 521 21.90 -18.83 -1.99
C GLU A 521 20.99 -19.79 -1.21
N LEU A 522 20.34 -19.32 -0.14
CA LEU A 522 19.39 -20.12 0.63
C LEU A 522 18.21 -20.59 -0.24
N ALA A 523 17.60 -19.69 -1.02
CA ALA A 523 16.45 -20.02 -1.87
C ALA A 523 16.80 -21.12 -2.89
N VAL A 524 17.89 -20.96 -3.64
CA VAL A 524 18.26 -21.93 -4.70
C VAL A 524 18.75 -23.26 -4.13
N ARG A 525 19.55 -23.24 -3.05
CA ARG A 525 20.07 -24.47 -2.43
C ARG A 525 18.96 -25.29 -1.78
N LEU A 526 18.01 -24.63 -1.09
CA LEU A 526 16.84 -25.32 -0.50
C LEU A 526 15.85 -25.79 -1.58
N ALA A 527 15.72 -25.08 -2.71
CA ALA A 527 14.93 -25.58 -3.85
C ALA A 527 15.55 -26.85 -4.47
N ARG A 528 16.88 -26.92 -4.53
CA ARG A 528 17.60 -28.12 -5.00
C ARG A 528 17.50 -29.28 -4.02
N ASP A 529 17.72 -29.02 -2.73
CA ASP A 529 17.60 -30.02 -1.67
C ASP A 529 16.95 -29.40 -0.42
N PRO A 530 15.62 -29.56 -0.26
CA PRO A 530 14.90 -29.03 0.91
C PRO A 530 15.33 -29.66 2.24
N SER A 531 16.12 -30.74 2.23
CA SER A 531 16.60 -31.39 3.45
C SER A 531 17.90 -30.79 4.01
N LEU A 532 18.51 -29.84 3.30
CA LEU A 532 19.70 -29.15 3.77
C LEU A 532 19.41 -28.35 5.04
N ASP A 533 20.38 -28.34 5.95
CA ASP A 533 20.36 -27.47 7.12
C ASP A 533 20.66 -26.01 6.68
N PRO A 534 19.71 -25.07 6.86
CA PRO A 534 19.95 -23.67 6.49
C PRO A 534 21.17 -23.07 7.18
N ALA A 535 21.46 -23.47 8.42
CA ALA A 535 22.62 -22.97 9.15
C ALA A 535 23.95 -23.39 8.52
N ALA A 536 23.99 -24.52 7.82
CA ALA A 536 25.16 -24.97 7.07
C ALA A 536 25.34 -24.12 5.80
N ILE A 537 24.25 -23.76 5.13
CA ILE A 537 24.28 -22.84 3.98
C ILE A 537 24.80 -21.47 4.42
N THR A 538 24.33 -20.92 5.55
CA THR A 538 24.82 -19.66 6.10
C THR A 538 26.32 -19.71 6.41
N ALA A 539 26.83 -20.84 6.94
CA ALA A 539 28.25 -21.01 7.19
C ALA A 539 29.08 -21.08 5.89
N ASP A 540 28.56 -21.77 4.87
CA ASP A 540 29.19 -21.88 3.55
C ASP A 540 29.22 -20.50 2.84
N TRP A 541 28.12 -19.74 2.87
CA TRP A 541 28.07 -18.34 2.41
C TRP A 541 29.07 -17.44 3.14
N ALA A 542 29.12 -17.52 4.48
CA ALA A 542 30.07 -16.73 5.26
C ALA A 542 31.52 -17.05 4.89
N ARG A 543 31.81 -18.32 4.58
CA ARG A 543 33.13 -18.75 4.13
C ARG A 543 33.45 -18.22 2.74
N ARG A 544 32.50 -18.34 1.82
CA ARG A 544 32.63 -17.90 0.43
C ARG A 544 32.93 -16.40 0.35
N TRP A 545 32.17 -15.58 1.05
CA TRP A 545 32.22 -14.13 0.88
C TRP A 545 33.14 -13.40 1.86
N PHE A 546 33.36 -13.91 3.08
CA PHE A 546 34.01 -13.12 4.14
C PHE A 546 35.31 -13.69 4.69
N SER A 547 35.43 -15.01 4.91
CA SER A 547 36.63 -15.55 5.58
C SER A 547 36.81 -17.06 5.43
N ASP A 548 38.04 -17.54 5.27
CA ASP A 548 38.34 -18.99 5.39
C ASP A 548 38.64 -19.42 6.85
N ASP A 549 38.67 -18.48 7.81
CA ASP A 549 38.98 -18.75 9.22
C ASP A 549 37.74 -19.28 9.96
N PRO A 550 37.79 -20.48 10.56
CA PRO A 550 36.61 -21.11 11.17
C PRO A 550 35.99 -20.33 12.33
N ASP A 551 36.78 -19.59 13.10
CA ASP A 551 36.27 -18.80 14.23
C ASP A 551 35.55 -17.54 13.72
N THR A 552 36.08 -16.91 12.67
CA THR A 552 35.46 -15.77 11.98
C THR A 552 34.15 -16.17 11.29
N VAL A 553 34.15 -17.28 10.55
CA VAL A 553 32.93 -17.84 9.91
C VAL A 553 31.86 -18.15 10.97
N ARG A 554 32.25 -18.74 12.11
CA ARG A 554 31.33 -19.01 13.22
C ARG A 554 30.75 -17.72 13.82
N ALA A 555 31.57 -16.67 13.97
CA ALA A 555 31.11 -15.38 14.48
C ALA A 555 30.09 -14.72 13.54
N ILE A 556 30.34 -14.75 12.22
CA ILE A 556 29.40 -14.26 11.20
C ILE A 556 28.10 -15.07 11.22
N SER A 557 28.21 -16.40 11.24
CA SER A 557 27.03 -17.29 11.30
C SER A 557 26.21 -17.07 12.58
N ALA A 558 26.86 -16.80 13.71
CA ALA A 558 26.17 -16.46 14.97
C ALA A 558 25.50 -15.09 14.92
N ALA A 559 26.08 -14.12 14.21
CA ALA A 559 25.44 -12.84 13.94
C ALA A 559 24.18 -13.04 13.08
N MET A 560 24.30 -13.76 11.95
CA MET A 560 23.15 -14.10 11.09
C MET A 560 22.04 -14.84 11.84
N ALA A 561 22.38 -15.81 12.71
CA ALA A 561 21.39 -16.50 13.53
C ALA A 561 20.67 -15.59 14.56
N SER A 562 21.27 -14.44 14.93
CA SER A 562 20.64 -13.45 15.82
C SER A 562 19.88 -12.37 15.04
N SER A 563 20.07 -12.28 13.73
CA SER A 563 19.53 -11.19 12.89
C SER A 563 18.00 -11.15 12.89
N ARG A 564 17.35 -12.32 12.89
CA ARG A 564 15.89 -12.42 12.87
C ARG A 564 15.24 -11.91 14.16
N GLU A 565 15.90 -12.05 15.30
CA GLU A 565 15.46 -11.40 16.55
C GLU A 565 15.52 -9.87 16.40
N ALA A 566 16.62 -9.32 15.88
CA ALA A 566 16.77 -7.88 15.66
C ALA A 566 15.71 -7.31 14.71
N ILE A 567 15.46 -7.99 13.58
CA ILE A 567 14.48 -7.57 12.57
C ILE A 567 13.04 -7.67 13.12
N THR A 568 12.65 -8.83 13.65
CA THR A 568 11.26 -9.07 14.10
C THR A 568 10.90 -8.17 15.28
N ASP A 569 11.77 -8.08 16.29
CA ASP A 569 11.50 -7.24 17.45
C ASP A 569 11.71 -5.74 17.17
N GLY A 570 12.60 -5.38 16.24
CA GLY A 570 13.00 -4.00 15.97
C GLY A 570 12.12 -3.27 14.95
N LEU A 571 11.77 -3.93 13.86
CA LEU A 571 10.97 -3.34 12.78
C LEU A 571 9.46 -3.58 12.96
N TYR A 572 9.06 -4.61 13.71
CA TYR A 572 7.65 -4.91 13.95
C TYR A 572 7.25 -4.64 15.40
N ILE A 573 5.97 -4.35 15.62
CA ILE A 573 5.36 -4.28 16.96
C ILE A 573 4.61 -5.59 17.16
N GLY A 574 5.26 -6.58 17.77
CA GLY A 574 4.81 -7.99 17.85
C GLY A 574 3.31 -8.17 18.11
N PRO A 575 2.73 -7.63 19.20
CA PRO A 575 1.30 -7.81 19.49
C PRO A 575 0.34 -7.30 18.39
N PHE A 576 0.76 -6.31 17.60
CA PHE A 576 0.03 -5.86 16.42
C PHE A 576 0.36 -6.70 15.18
N ALA A 577 1.65 -6.96 14.94
CA ALA A 577 2.15 -7.65 13.77
C ALA A 577 1.67 -9.12 13.69
N ASP A 578 1.45 -9.77 14.85
CA ASP A 578 0.91 -11.15 14.95
C ASP A 578 -0.60 -11.25 14.69
N ARG A 579 -1.18 -10.20 14.09
CA ARG A 579 -2.61 -10.09 13.80
C ARG A 579 -2.80 -9.77 12.33
N ARG A 580 -3.78 -10.44 11.73
CA ARG A 580 -4.38 -9.99 10.48
C ARG A 580 -5.33 -8.86 10.80
N VAL A 581 -5.09 -7.69 10.21
CA VAL A 581 -5.89 -6.48 10.46
C VAL A 581 -6.58 -6.11 9.17
N PHE A 582 -7.85 -5.73 9.25
CA PHE A 582 -8.61 -5.30 8.08
C PHE A 582 -9.16 -3.91 8.34
N ALA A 583 -9.02 -3.01 7.37
CA ALA A 583 -9.53 -1.65 7.43
C ALA A 583 -9.81 -1.12 6.02
N ILE A 584 -10.96 -0.47 5.84
CA ILE A 584 -11.36 0.21 4.58
C ILE A 584 -11.31 -0.76 3.37
N GLY A 585 -11.70 -2.01 3.59
CA GLY A 585 -11.70 -3.04 2.54
C GLY A 585 -10.32 -3.63 2.21
N LEU A 586 -9.29 -3.27 2.97
CA LEU A 586 -7.91 -3.71 2.79
C LEU A 586 -7.41 -4.49 4.01
N GLU A 587 -6.30 -5.19 3.84
CA GLU A 587 -5.51 -5.79 4.91
C GLU A 587 -4.18 -5.01 5.01
N PRO A 588 -4.08 -3.99 5.89
CA PRO A 588 -2.87 -3.20 6.02
C PRO A 588 -1.68 -4.07 6.45
N PRO A 589 -0.44 -3.74 6.01
CA PRO A 589 0.74 -4.51 6.35
C PRO A 589 1.00 -4.55 7.87
N PRO A 590 1.69 -5.60 8.37
CA PRO A 590 2.00 -5.72 9.80
C PRO A 590 2.98 -4.64 10.30
N MET A 591 3.62 -3.88 9.40
CA MET A 591 4.61 -2.84 9.73
C MET A 591 4.06 -1.40 9.64
N MET A 592 2.75 -1.17 9.60
CA MET A 592 2.13 0.17 9.35
C MET A 592 2.67 1.40 10.12
N TRP A 593 3.37 1.23 11.24
CA TRP A 593 4.04 2.33 11.95
C TRP A 593 5.29 2.88 11.22
N ILE A 594 5.91 2.07 10.36
CA ILE A 594 6.85 2.43 9.32
C ILE A 594 6.09 2.22 8.01
N PHE A 595 5.47 3.29 7.49
CA PHE A 595 4.59 3.19 6.33
C PHE A 595 5.43 3.06 5.05
N GLU A 596 5.69 1.82 4.66
CA GLU A 596 6.59 1.39 3.57
C GLU A 596 8.03 1.92 3.74
N TRP A 597 8.99 0.99 3.64
CA TRP A 597 10.44 1.27 3.55
C TRP A 597 11.03 2.07 4.73
N ASP A 598 11.12 3.39 4.63
CA ASP A 598 11.85 4.27 5.57
C ASP A 598 10.99 5.37 6.22
N ILE A 599 9.68 5.41 5.92
CA ILE A 599 8.81 6.51 6.36
C ILE A 599 8.14 6.19 7.70
N LEU A 600 8.59 6.82 8.79
CA LEU A 600 7.90 6.71 10.08
C LEU A 600 6.55 7.46 10.03
N THR A 601 5.43 6.74 10.09
CA THR A 601 4.12 7.40 10.00
C THR A 601 3.82 8.21 11.25
N GLY A 602 3.18 9.38 11.12
CA GLY A 602 2.71 10.19 12.25
C GLY A 602 1.19 10.25 12.38
N ASP A 603 0.47 9.38 11.66
CA ASP A 603 -0.98 9.45 11.53
C ASP A 603 -1.73 8.77 12.68
N SER A 604 -2.90 9.30 13.02
CA SER A 604 -3.74 8.70 14.08
C SER A 604 -4.44 7.40 13.66
N ALA A 605 -4.78 7.21 12.38
CA ALA A 605 -5.53 6.03 11.96
C ALA A 605 -4.73 4.74 12.14
N SER A 606 -3.44 4.75 11.83
CA SER A 606 -2.54 3.61 12.01
C SER A 606 -2.12 3.48 13.46
N LEU A 607 -1.51 4.53 14.04
CA LEU A 607 -0.86 4.44 15.35
C LEU A 607 -1.86 4.17 16.49
N ASP A 608 -3.06 4.74 16.44
CA ASP A 608 -4.05 4.52 17.49
C ASP A 608 -4.67 3.12 17.39
N VAL A 609 -4.81 2.56 16.18
CA VAL A 609 -5.28 1.18 15.97
C VAL A 609 -4.22 0.16 16.40
N ILE A 610 -2.93 0.42 16.13
CA ILE A 610 -1.83 -0.39 16.64
C ILE A 610 -1.88 -0.43 18.17
N TYR A 611 -2.03 0.73 18.84
CA TYR A 611 -2.20 0.74 20.29
C TYR A 611 -3.44 -0.03 20.75
N GLU A 612 -4.60 0.15 20.11
CA GLU A 612 -5.84 -0.55 20.50
C GLU A 612 -5.66 -2.07 20.48
N ILE A 613 -5.00 -2.60 19.45
CA ILE A 613 -4.73 -4.04 19.29
C ILE A 613 -3.69 -4.51 20.31
N SER A 614 -2.64 -3.72 20.54
CA SER A 614 -1.54 -4.05 21.46
C SER A 614 -1.83 -3.69 22.93
N ARG A 615 -2.99 -3.10 23.25
CA ARG A 615 -3.26 -2.48 24.57
C ARG A 615 -3.04 -3.43 25.74
N ASP A 616 -3.51 -4.67 25.60
CA ASP A 616 -3.47 -5.65 26.68
C ASP A 616 -2.05 -6.20 26.93
N ASP A 617 -1.16 -6.07 25.94
CA ASP A 617 0.24 -6.50 25.95
C ASP A 617 1.18 -5.30 25.67
N LEU A 618 0.82 -4.11 26.18
CA LEU A 618 1.52 -2.85 25.85
C LEU A 618 3.00 -2.85 26.27
N ASP A 619 3.31 -3.43 27.44
CA ASP A 619 4.69 -3.49 27.92
C ASP A 619 5.54 -4.41 27.02
N GLU A 620 4.95 -5.48 26.48
CA GLU A 620 5.59 -6.37 25.52
C GLU A 620 5.81 -5.66 24.16
N ALA A 621 4.81 -4.93 23.67
CA ALA A 621 4.92 -4.11 22.46
C ALA A 621 6.05 -3.08 22.54
N ILE A 622 6.33 -2.53 23.73
CA ILE A 622 7.43 -1.59 23.97
C ILE A 622 8.77 -2.34 24.10
N ALA A 623 8.80 -3.44 24.87
CA ALA A 623 10.00 -4.19 25.21
C ALA A 623 10.73 -4.81 23.99
N GLY A 624 10.05 -5.03 22.87
CA GLY A 624 10.70 -5.45 21.63
C GLY A 624 11.85 -4.54 21.20
N GLY A 625 11.79 -3.23 21.51
CA GLY A 625 12.86 -2.30 21.15
C GLY A 625 14.18 -2.64 21.83
N ASP A 626 14.12 -2.97 23.12
CA ASP A 626 15.29 -3.36 23.91
C ASP A 626 15.84 -4.72 23.46
N ARG A 627 14.98 -5.69 23.15
CA ARG A 627 15.41 -7.00 22.66
C ARG A 627 16.13 -6.90 21.31
N ALA A 628 15.61 -6.08 20.41
CA ALA A 628 16.25 -5.83 19.12
C ALA A 628 17.65 -5.23 19.29
N LEU A 629 17.79 -4.22 20.16
CA LEU A 629 19.09 -3.62 20.47
C LEU A 629 20.06 -4.60 21.14
N ASP A 630 19.57 -5.45 22.03
CA ASP A 630 20.37 -6.50 22.66
C ASP A 630 20.86 -7.53 21.61
N ALA A 631 20.02 -7.88 20.62
CA ALA A 631 20.39 -8.75 19.51
C ALA A 631 21.50 -8.13 18.64
N VAL A 632 21.32 -6.88 18.21
CA VAL A 632 22.36 -6.16 17.44
C VAL A 632 23.65 -6.00 18.25
N GLY A 633 23.54 -5.73 19.55
CA GLY A 633 24.69 -5.68 20.47
C GLY A 633 25.49 -6.98 20.46
N ARG A 634 24.82 -8.14 20.55
CA ARG A 634 25.47 -9.46 20.46
C ARG A 634 26.15 -9.67 19.10
N MET A 635 25.47 -9.33 18.01
CA MET A 635 26.04 -9.43 16.65
C MET A 635 27.32 -8.60 16.55
N ARG A 636 27.25 -7.32 16.92
CA ARG A 636 28.35 -6.36 16.85
C ARG A 636 29.54 -6.77 17.71
N GLU A 637 29.30 -7.19 18.96
CA GLU A 637 30.36 -7.67 19.85
C GLU A 637 31.06 -8.90 19.27
N GLY A 638 30.29 -9.85 18.70
CA GLY A 638 30.82 -11.04 18.04
C GLY A 638 31.73 -10.71 16.87
N ILE A 639 31.29 -9.84 15.96
CA ILE A 639 32.08 -9.41 14.80
C ILE A 639 33.31 -8.60 15.22
N ALA A 640 33.16 -7.66 16.16
CA ALA A 640 34.26 -6.82 16.63
C ALA A 640 35.38 -7.62 17.34
N ALA A 641 35.07 -8.78 17.88
CA ALA A 641 36.04 -9.67 18.53
C ALA A 641 36.89 -10.47 17.53
N THR A 642 36.51 -10.54 16.26
CA THR A 642 37.30 -11.20 15.22
C THR A 642 38.52 -10.36 14.82
N ASP A 643 39.59 -11.01 14.36
CA ASP A 643 40.76 -10.31 13.82
C ASP A 643 40.49 -9.90 12.37
N ALA A 644 40.51 -8.60 12.05
CA ALA A 644 40.29 -8.12 10.68
C ALA A 644 41.23 -8.77 9.63
N ALA A 645 42.39 -9.31 10.04
CA ALA A 645 43.31 -10.00 9.15
C ALA A 645 42.87 -11.43 8.75
N THR A 646 41.88 -12.02 9.43
CA THR A 646 41.30 -13.31 9.05
C THR A 646 40.21 -13.17 7.99
N TRP A 647 39.73 -11.95 7.73
CA TRP A 647 38.77 -11.67 6.68
C TRP A 647 39.47 -11.65 5.32
N ARG A 648 38.73 -11.99 4.25
CA ARG A 648 39.23 -11.92 2.86
C ARG A 648 39.71 -10.51 2.52
N ASP A 649 38.97 -9.50 3.00
CA ASP A 649 39.36 -8.09 2.98
C ASP A 649 39.04 -7.45 4.34
N PRO A 650 40.01 -6.82 5.04
CA PRO A 650 39.74 -6.03 6.24
C PRO A 650 38.69 -4.92 6.06
N ALA A 651 38.42 -4.47 4.83
CA ALA A 651 37.33 -3.55 4.53
C ALA A 651 35.94 -4.17 4.75
N LEU A 652 35.76 -5.47 4.51
CA LEU A 652 34.49 -6.18 4.76
C LEU A 652 34.18 -6.27 6.26
N HIS A 653 35.21 -6.49 7.09
CA HIS A 653 35.07 -6.43 8.56
C HIS A 653 34.54 -5.07 9.01
N ARG A 654 35.11 -3.98 8.46
CA ARG A 654 34.67 -2.62 8.76
C ARG A 654 33.25 -2.37 8.23
N ALA A 655 32.96 -2.74 6.99
CA ALA A 655 31.65 -2.53 6.38
C ALA A 655 30.54 -3.25 7.16
N LEU A 656 30.77 -4.47 7.65
CA LEU A 656 29.80 -5.17 8.49
C LEU A 656 29.65 -4.52 9.87
N LEU A 657 30.73 -4.01 10.47
CA LEU A 657 30.63 -3.24 11.72
C LEU A 657 29.88 -1.93 11.55
N ASP A 658 30.15 -1.18 10.47
CA ASP A 658 29.46 0.07 10.14
C ASP A 658 27.97 -0.19 9.89
N THR A 659 27.65 -1.32 9.24
CA THR A 659 26.27 -1.81 9.04
C THR A 659 25.57 -2.09 10.37
N LEU A 660 26.22 -2.81 11.29
CA LEU A 660 25.67 -3.10 12.62
C LEU A 660 25.54 -1.85 13.49
N ASP A 661 26.43 -0.86 13.34
CA ASP A 661 26.32 0.44 13.99
C ASP A 661 25.13 1.24 13.44
N TYR A 662 24.88 1.18 12.13
CA TYR A 662 23.70 1.76 11.49
C TYR A 662 22.39 1.07 11.91
N GLU A 663 22.38 -0.26 11.96
CA GLU A 663 21.24 -1.04 12.48
C GLU A 663 20.93 -0.65 13.93
N ALA A 664 21.94 -0.61 14.81
CA ALA A 664 21.76 -0.19 16.20
C ALA A 664 21.24 1.24 16.33
N SER A 665 21.71 2.16 15.49
CA SER A 665 21.24 3.55 15.47
C SER A 665 19.78 3.65 15.03
N THR A 666 19.44 2.97 13.94
CA THR A 666 18.09 2.96 13.35
C THR A 666 17.09 2.31 14.30
N LEU A 667 17.37 1.09 14.76
CA LEU A 667 16.51 0.37 15.70
C LEU A 667 16.42 1.09 17.05
N GLY A 668 17.47 1.79 17.48
CA GLY A 668 17.44 2.61 18.69
C GLY A 668 16.54 3.84 18.56
N MET A 669 16.56 4.52 17.42
CA MET A 669 15.60 5.58 17.12
C MET A 669 14.17 5.05 17.07
N LEU A 670 13.96 3.89 16.41
CA LEU A 670 12.68 3.22 16.30
C LEU A 670 12.13 2.74 17.66
N ALA A 671 13.00 2.28 18.57
CA ALA A 671 12.64 1.91 19.94
C ALA A 671 12.07 3.10 20.74
N GLU A 672 12.69 4.27 20.65
CA GLU A 672 12.15 5.48 21.28
C GLU A 672 10.86 5.94 20.58
N TYR A 673 10.80 5.80 19.26
CA TYR A 673 9.62 6.17 18.48
C TYR A 673 8.39 5.33 18.86
N ARG A 674 8.52 4.00 18.94
CA ARG A 674 7.42 3.10 19.34
C ARG A 674 6.92 3.44 20.73
N GLU A 675 7.80 3.68 21.70
CA GLU A 675 7.37 4.02 23.04
C GLU A 675 6.62 5.35 23.03
N MET A 676 7.16 6.36 22.35
CA MET A 676 6.49 7.65 22.23
C MET A 676 5.08 7.51 21.64
N VAL A 677 4.88 6.83 20.52
CA VAL A 677 3.55 6.75 19.88
C VAL A 677 2.57 5.91 20.69
N LEU A 678 3.03 4.81 21.31
CA LEU A 678 2.19 3.94 22.14
C LEU A 678 1.79 4.62 23.45
N ARG A 679 2.71 5.33 24.12
CA ARG A 679 2.40 6.11 25.34
C ARG A 679 1.49 7.30 25.05
N LYS A 680 1.58 7.92 23.87
CA LYS A 680 0.64 8.96 23.42
C LYS A 680 -0.79 8.42 23.35
N ALA A 681 -0.98 7.29 22.68
CA ALA A 681 -2.28 6.64 22.58
C ALA A 681 -2.78 6.19 23.97
N GLN A 682 -1.90 5.63 24.81
CA GLN A 682 -2.21 5.31 26.21
C GLN A 682 -2.69 6.53 27.00
N TRP A 683 -2.08 7.70 26.81
CA TRP A 683 -2.54 8.93 27.43
C TRP A 683 -3.93 9.34 26.95
N HIS A 684 -4.22 9.25 25.65
CA HIS A 684 -5.54 9.59 25.12
C HIS A 684 -6.64 8.65 25.63
N ASP A 685 -6.32 7.36 25.75
CA ASP A 685 -7.17 6.30 26.26
C ASP A 685 -7.48 6.46 27.77
N THR A 686 -6.42 6.52 28.59
CA THR A 686 -6.51 6.50 30.05
C THR A 686 -6.72 7.87 30.68
N ARG A 687 -6.28 8.93 29.99
CA ARG A 687 -6.23 10.32 30.48
C ARG A 687 -5.37 10.47 31.75
N SER A 688 -4.45 9.53 31.97
CA SER A 688 -3.56 9.51 33.13
C SER A 688 -2.46 10.57 32.98
N PRO A 689 -2.18 11.38 34.03
CA PRO A 689 -0.99 12.23 34.09
C PRO A 689 0.32 11.44 34.00
N GLU A 690 0.34 10.21 34.52
CA GLU A 690 1.50 9.32 34.45
C GLU A 690 1.77 8.87 33.02
N ALA A 691 0.74 8.48 32.26
CA ALA A 691 0.86 8.15 30.84
C ALA A 691 1.32 9.38 30.01
N PHE A 692 0.82 10.57 30.32
CA PHE A 692 1.30 11.81 29.70
C PHE A 692 2.77 12.09 30.00
N ALA A 693 3.21 11.88 31.24
CA ALA A 693 4.61 12.08 31.62
C ALA A 693 5.54 11.07 30.95
N ALA A 694 5.10 9.81 30.81
CA ALA A 694 5.82 8.78 30.07
C ALA A 694 5.95 9.14 28.59
N TRP A 695 4.86 9.60 27.96
CA TRP A 695 4.89 10.13 26.60
C TRP A 695 5.85 11.31 26.43
N ASP A 696 5.83 12.28 27.35
CA ASP A 696 6.68 13.46 27.30
C ASP A 696 8.18 13.10 27.43
N ALA A 697 8.50 12.10 28.24
CA ALA A 697 9.85 11.55 28.38
C ALA A 697 10.30 10.80 27.11
N ALA A 698 9.47 9.89 26.60
CA ALA A 698 9.75 9.16 25.36
C ALA A 698 9.87 10.10 24.14
N ARG A 699 9.07 11.17 24.09
CA ARG A 699 9.23 12.24 23.08
C ARG A 699 10.62 12.85 23.13
N ALA A 700 11.11 13.21 24.31
CA ALA A 700 12.42 13.83 24.45
C ALA A 700 13.54 12.88 24.00
N ALA A 701 13.44 11.60 24.38
CA ALA A 701 14.39 10.56 23.97
C ALA A 701 14.37 10.33 22.46
N PHE A 702 13.18 10.23 21.85
CA PHE A 702 13.03 10.11 20.39
C PHE A 702 13.66 11.30 19.65
N LEU A 703 13.42 12.54 20.08
CA LEU A 703 14.00 13.71 19.43
C LEU A 703 15.52 13.73 19.51
N GLU A 704 16.11 13.34 20.65
CA GLU A 704 17.56 13.23 20.83
C GLU A 704 18.17 12.13 19.95
N ARG A 705 17.54 10.95 19.89
CA ARG A 705 17.97 9.84 19.04
C ARG A 705 17.83 10.17 17.55
N ALA A 706 16.72 10.77 17.15
CA ALA A 706 16.46 11.21 15.78
C ALA A 706 17.53 12.22 15.30
N GLU A 707 17.85 13.23 16.11
CA GLU A 707 18.90 14.20 15.78
C GLU A 707 20.27 13.53 15.65
N SER A 708 20.60 12.60 16.55
CA SER A 708 21.86 11.85 16.49
C SER A 708 21.95 10.94 15.26
N HIS A 709 20.85 10.27 14.91
CA HIS A 709 20.76 9.39 13.75
C HIS A 709 20.88 10.18 12.44
N GLU A 710 20.10 11.24 12.26
CA GLU A 710 20.22 12.13 11.10
C GLU A 710 21.62 12.76 11.01
N ALA A 711 22.24 13.16 12.13
CA ALA A 711 23.59 13.72 12.11
C ALA A 711 24.66 12.70 11.66
N ALA A 712 24.46 11.42 11.95
CA ALA A 712 25.38 10.35 11.58
C ALA A 712 25.21 9.90 10.12
N TYR A 713 23.97 9.86 9.62
CA TYR A 713 23.61 9.17 8.38
C TYR A 713 23.00 10.09 7.30
N ALA A 714 22.85 11.39 7.57
CA ALA A 714 22.37 12.32 6.55
C ALA A 714 23.31 12.34 5.34
N ASN A 715 22.74 12.12 4.16
CA ASN A 715 23.41 12.07 2.86
C ASN A 715 24.41 10.90 2.70
N ASP A 716 24.36 9.88 3.56
CA ASP A 716 25.06 8.62 3.29
C ASP A 716 24.22 7.80 2.31
N PRO A 717 24.69 7.55 1.07
CA PRO A 717 23.91 6.80 0.10
C PRO A 717 23.83 5.30 0.46
N TYR A 718 24.80 4.75 1.19
CA TYR A 718 24.86 3.33 1.54
C TYR A 718 24.09 3.03 2.83
N LEU A 719 24.10 3.95 3.79
CA LEU A 719 23.44 3.81 5.10
C LEU A 719 22.62 5.08 5.43
N PRO A 720 21.59 5.44 4.64
CA PRO A 720 20.88 6.71 4.75
C PRO A 720 20.01 6.82 6.00
N ALA A 721 19.81 8.04 6.51
CA ALA A 721 18.84 8.28 7.58
C ALA A 721 17.38 8.08 7.10
N TYR A 722 16.52 7.53 7.96
CA TYR A 722 15.09 7.34 7.69
C TYR A 722 14.32 8.66 7.57
N ASN A 723 13.24 8.67 6.79
CA ASN A 723 12.37 9.84 6.63
C ASN A 723 11.47 10.10 7.85
N LEU A 724 11.81 11.14 8.62
CA LEU A 724 11.10 11.52 9.85
C LEU A 724 9.99 12.57 9.65
N THR A 725 9.67 12.94 8.41
CA THR A 725 8.75 14.05 8.12
C THR A 725 7.35 13.80 8.70
N ALA A 726 6.79 12.63 8.44
CA ALA A 726 5.45 12.28 8.90
C ALA A 726 5.36 12.16 10.43
N ALA A 727 6.32 11.49 11.06
CA ALA A 727 6.47 11.43 12.51
C ALA A 727 6.49 12.83 13.17
N ARG A 728 7.29 13.76 12.64
CA ARG A 728 7.36 15.16 13.12
C ARG A 728 6.04 15.90 12.94
N LEU A 729 5.36 15.71 11.79
CA LEU A 729 4.03 16.28 11.60
C LEU A 729 3.07 15.77 12.67
N GLY A 730 3.02 14.47 12.94
CA GLY A 730 2.20 13.88 14.01
C GLY A 730 2.54 14.44 15.38
N LEU A 731 3.84 14.58 15.68
CA LEU A 731 4.33 15.11 16.95
C LEU A 731 3.91 16.57 17.19
N ASP A 732 4.03 17.43 16.18
CA ASP A 732 3.58 18.82 16.24
C ASP A 732 2.10 18.96 16.63
N ARG A 733 1.26 18.00 16.25
CA ARG A 733 -0.17 17.97 16.63
C ARG A 733 -0.31 17.51 18.08
N ALA A 734 0.38 16.44 18.46
CA ALA A 734 0.36 15.89 19.81
C ALA A 734 0.79 16.92 20.87
N GLU A 735 1.84 17.72 20.60
CA GLU A 735 2.27 18.80 21.51
C GLU A 735 1.20 19.89 21.71
N ARG A 736 0.35 20.11 20.71
CA ARG A 736 -0.71 21.13 20.76
C ARG A 736 -1.96 20.61 21.46
N ASP A 737 -2.14 19.31 21.63
CA ASP A 737 -3.35 18.72 22.18
C ASP A 737 -3.77 19.27 23.56
N PRO A 738 -2.87 19.39 24.56
CA PRO A 738 -3.23 20.00 25.84
C PRO A 738 -3.72 21.44 25.70
N GLY A 739 -3.06 22.23 24.84
CA GLY A 739 -3.44 23.61 24.55
C GLY A 739 -4.81 23.68 23.85
N MET A 740 -5.06 22.79 22.89
CA MET A 740 -6.33 22.70 22.19
C MET A 740 -7.47 22.23 23.11
N ALA A 741 -7.20 21.30 24.03
CA ALA A 741 -8.14 20.85 25.06
C ALA A 741 -8.60 22.03 25.94
N TRP A 742 -7.65 22.83 26.43
CA TRP A 742 -7.93 24.04 27.21
C TRP A 742 -8.69 25.10 26.41
N ALA A 743 -8.27 25.38 25.17
CA ALA A 743 -8.95 26.32 24.30
C ALA A 743 -10.39 25.87 24.01
N SER A 744 -10.59 24.56 23.81
CA SER A 744 -11.91 23.96 23.63
C SER A 744 -12.77 24.07 24.87
N GLY A 745 -12.22 23.80 26.06
CA GLY A 745 -12.90 23.97 27.34
C GLY A 745 -13.33 25.43 27.58
N ALA A 746 -12.46 26.39 27.28
CA ALA A 746 -12.78 27.82 27.36
C ALA A 746 -13.89 28.21 26.36
N LEU A 747 -13.80 27.75 25.11
CA LEU A 747 -14.82 27.99 24.10
C LEU A 747 -16.17 27.37 24.51
N LEU A 748 -16.16 26.13 25.01
CA LEU A 748 -17.35 25.44 25.52
C LEU A 748 -17.98 26.23 26.66
N ALA A 749 -17.19 26.66 27.65
CA ALA A 749 -17.68 27.44 28.77
C ALA A 749 -18.31 28.76 28.30
N VAL A 750 -17.68 29.47 27.36
CA VAL A 750 -18.21 30.71 26.77
C VAL A 750 -19.51 30.46 26.01
N VAL A 751 -19.56 29.42 25.17
CA VAL A 751 -20.76 29.08 24.38
C VAL A 751 -21.92 28.65 25.28
N VAL A 752 -21.66 27.79 26.27
CA VAL A 752 -22.66 27.36 27.25
C VAL A 752 -23.14 28.54 28.09
N ALA A 753 -22.25 29.39 28.57
CA ALA A 753 -22.61 30.61 29.29
C ALA A 753 -23.47 31.55 28.44
N TRP A 754 -23.15 31.70 27.15
CA TRP A 754 -23.93 32.52 26.21
C TRP A 754 -25.33 31.93 25.97
N LEU A 755 -25.44 30.62 25.77
CA LEU A 755 -26.73 29.93 25.61
C LEU A 755 -27.57 30.00 26.90
N ALA A 756 -26.95 29.82 28.07
CA ALA A 756 -27.60 29.95 29.38
C ALA A 756 -28.04 31.39 29.67
N PHE A 757 -27.24 32.38 29.29
CA PHE A 757 -27.60 33.80 29.34
C PHE A 757 -28.83 34.07 28.47
N GLY A 758 -28.87 33.51 27.25
CA GLY A 758 -30.04 33.58 26.38
C GLY A 758 -31.29 32.89 26.96
N ALA A 759 -31.11 31.76 27.65
CA ALA A 759 -32.20 31.03 28.31
C ALA A 759 -32.81 31.80 29.49
N THR A 760 -31.96 32.47 30.28
CA THR A 760 -32.34 33.21 31.50
C THR A 760 -32.74 34.66 31.25
N ALA A 761 -32.40 35.25 30.09
CA ALA A 761 -32.76 36.60 29.67
C ALA A 761 -34.28 36.87 29.51
N ARG A 762 -35.17 35.92 29.87
CA ARG A 762 -36.60 36.19 30.11
C ARG A 762 -36.82 36.97 31.41
N ALA A 763 -35.92 36.87 32.38
CA ALA A 763 -36.03 37.58 33.65
C ALA A 763 -35.81 39.10 33.45
N PRO A 764 -36.68 39.98 33.97
CA PRO A 764 -36.57 41.44 33.76
C PRO A 764 -35.25 42.06 34.21
N ARG A 765 -34.59 41.45 35.21
CA ARG A 765 -33.29 41.89 35.72
C ARG A 765 -32.15 41.64 34.71
N ILE A 766 -32.14 40.45 34.10
CA ILE A 766 -31.11 39.99 33.16
C ILE A 766 -31.33 40.60 31.76
N ALA A 767 -32.58 40.80 31.35
CA ALA A 767 -32.94 41.38 30.06
C ALA A 767 -32.43 42.81 29.82
N ARG A 768 -31.96 43.50 30.88
CA ARG A 768 -31.38 44.84 30.83
C ARG A 768 -29.87 44.83 30.55
N TRP A 769 -29.21 43.69 30.69
CA TRP A 769 -27.77 43.58 30.49
C TRP A 769 -27.40 43.67 29.00
N PRO A 770 -26.23 44.23 28.64
CA PRO A 770 -25.75 44.27 27.26
C PRO A 770 -25.73 42.87 26.64
N GLY A 771 -26.14 42.74 25.37
CA GLY A 771 -26.14 41.47 24.65
C GLY A 771 -27.27 40.49 25.00
N ALA A 772 -28.06 40.73 26.07
CA ALA A 772 -29.12 39.82 26.51
C ALA A 772 -30.17 39.53 25.42
N ARG A 773 -30.45 40.51 24.55
CA ARG A 773 -31.40 40.35 23.43
C ARG A 773 -30.83 39.47 22.33
N ALA A 774 -29.56 39.64 21.98
CA ALA A 774 -28.86 38.81 21.01
C ALA A 774 -28.73 37.36 21.49
N ALA A 775 -28.28 37.16 22.73
CA ALA A 775 -28.18 35.83 23.35
C ALA A 775 -29.55 35.13 23.42
N ARG A 776 -30.61 35.85 23.81
CA ARG A 776 -31.97 35.33 23.81
C ARG A 776 -32.47 34.98 22.40
N ALA A 777 -32.11 35.77 21.39
CA ALA A 777 -32.46 35.51 20.01
C ALA A 777 -31.77 34.24 19.50
N LEU A 778 -30.48 34.03 19.77
CA LEU A 778 -29.73 32.82 19.40
C LEU A 778 -30.26 31.58 20.12
N TRP A 779 -30.53 31.66 21.42
CA TRP A 779 -31.12 30.53 22.18
C TRP A 779 -32.49 30.12 21.64
N ILE A 780 -33.39 31.09 21.42
CA ILE A 780 -34.73 30.81 20.90
C ILE A 780 -34.67 30.40 19.43
N GLY A 781 -33.82 31.01 18.62
CA GLY A 781 -33.61 30.66 17.22
C GLY A 781 -33.07 29.24 17.07
N GLY A 782 -32.06 28.85 17.85
CA GLY A 782 -31.46 27.52 17.80
C GLY A 782 -32.36 26.41 18.34
N THR A 783 -33.13 26.66 19.41
CA THR A 783 -33.99 25.60 20.02
C THR A 783 -35.42 25.58 19.49
N ARG A 784 -35.94 26.75 19.10
CA ARG A 784 -37.35 26.98 18.73
C ARG A 784 -37.42 27.94 17.51
N PRO A 785 -36.82 27.57 16.37
CA PRO A 785 -36.61 28.46 15.21
C PRO A 785 -37.89 29.10 14.65
N TRP A 786 -39.05 28.45 14.79
CA TRP A 786 -40.35 29.04 14.41
C TRP A 786 -40.74 30.28 15.22
N ARG A 787 -40.04 30.57 16.32
CA ARG A 787 -40.22 31.77 17.16
C ARG A 787 -39.13 32.82 16.95
N ALA A 788 -38.16 32.58 16.06
CA ALA A 788 -37.05 33.50 15.83
C ALA A 788 -37.52 34.92 15.44
N ALA A 789 -38.61 35.01 14.67
CA ALA A 789 -39.22 36.28 14.29
C ALA A 789 -39.74 37.07 15.51
N GLU A 790 -40.31 36.40 16.52
CA GLU A 790 -40.86 37.06 17.73
C GLU A 790 -39.79 37.81 18.52
N VAL A 791 -38.55 37.32 18.48
CA VAL A 791 -37.45 37.83 19.30
C VAL A 791 -36.52 38.78 18.55
N ALA A 792 -36.45 38.62 17.23
CA ALA A 792 -35.63 39.45 16.35
C ALA A 792 -36.12 40.90 16.21
N VAL A 793 -37.42 41.18 16.39
CA VAL A 793 -37.99 42.53 16.29
C VAL A 793 -37.40 43.49 17.34
N SER A 794 -36.96 42.95 18.48
CA SER A 794 -36.48 43.75 19.63
C SER A 794 -34.97 44.11 19.58
N LEU A 795 -34.26 43.68 18.54
CA LEU A 795 -32.80 43.80 18.43
C LEU A 795 -32.35 45.23 18.06
N ARG A 796 -31.42 45.78 18.85
CA ARG A 796 -30.72 47.04 18.57
C ARG A 796 -29.58 46.82 17.56
N ALA A 797 -28.97 47.91 17.08
CA ALA A 797 -27.84 47.83 16.15
C ALA A 797 -26.68 46.99 16.71
N SER A 798 -26.29 47.21 17.98
CA SER A 798 -25.25 46.41 18.65
C SER A 798 -25.63 44.94 18.82
N ASP A 799 -26.91 44.64 19.10
CA ASP A 799 -27.39 43.26 19.21
C ASP A 799 -27.32 42.51 17.87
N ARG A 800 -27.51 43.22 16.74
CA ARG A 800 -27.41 42.63 15.39
C ARG A 800 -25.97 42.27 15.02
N VAL A 801 -24.99 43.03 15.49
CA VAL A 801 -23.57 42.68 15.33
C VAL A 801 -23.26 41.41 16.12
N LEU A 802 -23.65 41.35 17.39
CA LEU A 802 -23.44 40.19 18.25
C LEU A 802 -24.15 38.93 17.74
N LEU A 803 -25.30 39.09 17.09
CA LEU A 803 -26.08 37.99 16.49
C LEU A 803 -25.28 37.21 15.44
N VAL A 804 -24.37 37.87 14.72
CA VAL A 804 -23.54 37.27 13.68
C VAL A 804 -22.13 36.98 14.20
N ALA A 805 -21.52 37.95 14.89
CA ALA A 805 -20.14 37.86 15.35
C ALA A 805 -19.93 36.70 16.33
N VAL A 806 -20.85 36.45 17.27
CA VAL A 806 -20.67 35.38 18.27
C VAL A 806 -20.70 33.99 17.63
N PRO A 807 -21.72 33.59 16.84
CA PRO A 807 -21.69 32.30 16.14
C PRO A 807 -20.55 32.17 15.12
N ALA A 808 -20.22 33.24 14.39
CA ALA A 808 -19.14 33.21 13.41
C ALA A 808 -17.78 33.00 14.07
N LEU A 809 -17.46 33.75 15.12
CA LEU A 809 -16.21 33.59 15.87
C LEU A 809 -16.14 32.21 16.54
N ALA A 810 -17.24 31.75 17.15
CA ALA A 810 -17.28 30.42 17.76
C ALA A 810 -17.09 29.30 16.73
N LEU A 811 -17.67 29.43 15.54
CA LEU A 811 -17.49 28.48 14.45
C LEU A 811 -16.03 28.44 13.99
N VAL A 812 -15.44 29.60 13.67
CA VAL A 812 -14.05 29.73 13.23
C VAL A 812 -13.10 29.15 14.28
N LEU A 813 -13.24 29.56 15.54
CA LEU A 813 -12.40 29.06 16.63
C LEU A 813 -12.58 27.54 16.81
N SER A 814 -13.81 27.02 16.75
CA SER A 814 -14.02 25.58 16.90
C SER A 814 -13.34 24.76 15.80
N ARG A 815 -13.34 25.25 14.56
CA ARG A 815 -12.66 24.58 13.44
C ARG A 815 -11.16 24.70 13.56
N ALA A 816 -10.67 25.89 13.91
CA ALA A 816 -9.24 26.10 14.09
C ALA A 816 -8.67 25.24 15.24
N ILE A 817 -9.40 25.08 16.35
CA ILE A 817 -9.04 24.19 17.45
C ILE A 817 -9.02 22.73 16.99
N LEU A 818 -10.06 22.26 16.29
CA LEU A 818 -10.12 20.89 15.74
C LEU A 818 -8.91 20.57 14.84
N THR A 819 -8.40 21.56 14.12
CA THR A 819 -7.29 21.42 13.20
C THR A 819 -5.95 21.88 13.78
N TRP A 820 -5.82 22.00 15.11
CA TRP A 820 -4.61 22.49 15.80
C TRP A 820 -4.03 23.83 15.27
N PHE A 821 -4.86 24.65 14.62
CA PHE A 821 -4.46 25.82 13.84
C PHE A 821 -3.42 25.53 12.73
N ALA A 822 -3.37 24.30 12.24
CA ALA A 822 -2.40 23.79 11.27
C ALA A 822 -2.98 23.40 9.90
N ALA A 823 -4.32 23.35 9.73
CA ALA A 823 -4.94 22.89 8.48
C ALA A 823 -5.76 23.94 7.71
N PRO A 824 -5.11 24.89 7.02
CA PRO A 824 -5.80 25.90 6.22
C PRO A 824 -6.69 25.32 5.12
N ALA A 825 -6.34 24.20 4.48
CA ALA A 825 -7.17 23.56 3.45
C ALA A 825 -8.52 23.11 4.03
N HIS A 826 -8.49 22.47 5.21
CA HIS A 826 -9.72 22.10 5.92
C HIS A 826 -10.56 23.34 6.29
N LEU A 827 -9.92 24.42 6.73
CA LEU A 827 -10.60 25.67 7.05
C LEU A 827 -11.22 26.32 5.81
N VAL A 828 -10.53 26.37 4.68
CA VAL A 828 -11.05 26.91 3.42
C VAL A 828 -12.27 26.13 2.95
N ALA A 829 -12.19 24.79 2.92
CA ALA A 829 -13.31 23.95 2.50
C ALA A 829 -14.52 24.12 3.44
N THR A 830 -14.30 23.99 4.75
CA THR A 830 -15.40 24.01 5.72
C THR A 830 -15.98 25.40 5.95
N LEU A 831 -15.15 26.41 6.24
CA LEU A 831 -15.62 27.78 6.47
C LEU A 831 -16.10 28.42 5.16
N GLY A 832 -15.50 28.09 4.02
CA GLY A 832 -15.97 28.50 2.69
C GLY A 832 -17.41 28.01 2.43
N ALA A 833 -17.71 26.74 2.70
CA ALA A 833 -19.07 26.20 2.59
C ALA A 833 -20.07 26.99 3.47
N TRP A 834 -19.69 27.29 4.72
CA TRP A 834 -20.51 28.10 5.63
C TRP A 834 -20.73 29.52 5.13
N VAL A 835 -19.71 30.16 4.56
CA VAL A 835 -19.81 31.51 3.98
C VAL A 835 -20.74 31.51 2.78
N VAL A 836 -20.59 30.57 1.83
CA VAL A 836 -21.48 30.45 0.67
C VAL A 836 -22.92 30.22 1.13
N PHE A 837 -23.14 29.29 2.06
CA PHE A 837 -24.46 29.02 2.63
C PHE A 837 -25.09 30.28 3.25
N ALA A 838 -24.34 31.00 4.08
CA ALA A 838 -24.82 32.21 4.74
C ALA A 838 -25.10 33.36 3.76
N VAL A 839 -24.23 33.57 2.77
CA VAL A 839 -24.36 34.62 1.75
C VAL A 839 -25.57 34.36 0.87
N VAL A 840 -25.75 33.12 0.38
CA VAL A 840 -26.91 32.77 -0.46
C VAL A 840 -28.21 32.96 0.31
N LEU A 841 -28.27 32.53 1.57
CA LEU A 841 -29.42 32.77 2.44
C LEU A 841 -29.70 34.26 2.67
N ALA A 842 -28.66 35.07 2.88
CA ALA A 842 -28.78 36.51 3.04
C ALA A 842 -29.30 37.19 1.76
N VAL A 843 -28.80 36.78 0.59
CA VAL A 843 -29.26 37.26 -0.72
C VAL A 843 -30.73 36.88 -0.94
N VAL A 844 -31.11 35.63 -0.69
CA VAL A 844 -32.51 35.19 -0.82
C VAL A 844 -33.42 35.97 0.13
N ALA A 845 -33.00 36.20 1.37
CA ALA A 845 -33.76 37.03 2.32
C ALA A 845 -33.92 38.47 1.82
N ALA A 846 -32.84 39.08 1.30
CA ALA A 846 -32.87 40.42 0.74
C ALA A 846 -33.83 40.53 -0.47
N VAL A 847 -33.73 39.59 -1.42
CA VAL A 847 -34.59 39.53 -2.62
C VAL A 847 -36.05 39.31 -2.24
N ALA A 848 -36.31 38.43 -1.26
CA ALA A 848 -37.66 38.17 -0.74
C ALA A 848 -38.20 39.31 0.16
N ARG A 849 -37.39 40.36 0.42
CA ARG A 849 -37.68 41.47 1.35
C ARG A 849 -38.04 40.99 2.76
N VAL A 850 -37.39 39.93 3.19
CA VAL A 850 -37.53 39.31 4.51
C VAL A 850 -36.41 39.85 5.41
N PRO A 851 -36.70 40.27 6.66
CA PRO A 851 -35.63 40.65 7.58
C PRO A 851 -34.68 39.46 7.78
N TRP A 852 -33.38 39.69 7.65
CA TRP A 852 -32.36 38.65 7.80
C TRP A 852 -32.13 38.23 9.27
N THR A 853 -32.56 39.05 10.24
CA THR A 853 -32.28 38.84 11.66
C THR A 853 -32.92 37.58 12.28
N PRO A 854 -34.16 37.14 11.95
CA PRO A 854 -34.68 35.85 12.41
C PRO A 854 -33.92 34.66 11.83
N LEU A 855 -33.44 34.78 10.59
CA LEU A 855 -32.68 33.74 9.91
C LEU A 855 -31.28 33.58 10.54
N ALA A 856 -30.58 34.70 10.76
CA ALA A 856 -29.30 34.70 11.47
C ALA A 856 -29.43 34.18 12.91
N ALA A 857 -30.53 34.50 13.61
CA ALA A 857 -30.80 33.98 14.95
C ALA A 857 -30.98 32.45 14.96
N ALA A 858 -31.67 31.89 13.95
CA ALA A 858 -31.93 30.46 13.85
C ALA A 858 -30.68 29.66 13.44
N VAL A 859 -30.03 30.08 12.35
CA VAL A 859 -28.81 29.44 11.83
C VAL A 859 -27.66 29.58 12.84
N GLY A 860 -27.43 30.80 13.35
CA GLY A 860 -26.38 31.04 14.34
C GLY A 860 -26.63 30.33 15.67
N GLY A 861 -27.88 30.27 16.12
CA GLY A 861 -28.25 29.52 17.33
C GLY A 861 -28.05 28.02 17.19
N ALA A 862 -28.42 27.44 16.05
CA ALA A 862 -28.19 26.02 15.75
C ALA A 862 -26.69 25.70 15.58
N ALA A 863 -25.93 26.59 14.93
CA ALA A 863 -24.48 26.47 14.79
C ALA A 863 -23.78 26.45 16.16
N LEU A 864 -24.20 27.28 17.12
CA LEU A 864 -23.66 27.28 18.48
C LEU A 864 -23.89 25.94 19.22
N LEU A 865 -25.00 25.23 18.97
CA LEU A 865 -25.22 23.89 19.53
C LEU A 865 -24.22 22.88 18.97
N ARG A 866 -23.91 22.96 17.66
CA ARG A 866 -22.90 22.12 17.02
C ARG A 866 -21.49 22.46 17.51
N VAL A 867 -21.18 23.75 17.70
CA VAL A 867 -19.91 24.17 18.30
C VAL A 867 -19.78 23.62 19.72
N ALA A 868 -20.83 23.70 20.54
CA ALA A 868 -20.82 23.14 21.88
C ALA A 868 -20.57 21.62 21.89
N LEU A 869 -21.21 20.87 20.98
CA LEU A 869 -20.96 19.43 20.85
C LEU A 869 -19.50 19.14 20.50
N LEU A 870 -18.96 19.78 19.44
CA LEU A 870 -17.56 19.58 19.07
C LEU A 870 -16.65 19.95 20.24
N SER A 871 -16.83 21.13 20.83
CA SER A 871 -15.95 21.58 21.90
C SER A 871 -15.98 20.62 23.09
N ALA A 872 -17.15 20.05 23.42
CA ALA A 872 -17.29 19.06 24.48
C ALA A 872 -16.47 17.79 24.23
N VAL A 873 -16.45 17.25 23.00
CA VAL A 873 -15.68 16.03 22.71
C VAL A 873 -14.17 16.29 22.61
N LEU A 874 -13.75 17.53 22.38
CA LEU A 874 -12.33 17.93 22.36
C LEU A 874 -11.76 18.27 23.75
N VAL A 875 -12.60 18.48 24.78
CA VAL A 875 -12.14 18.83 26.13
C VAL A 875 -11.21 17.78 26.77
N PRO A 876 -11.46 16.45 26.65
CA PRO A 876 -10.69 15.47 27.42
C PRO A 876 -9.18 15.51 27.18
N SER A 877 -8.77 15.56 25.91
CA SER A 877 -7.36 15.51 25.52
C SER A 877 -7.11 16.13 24.14
N GLY A 878 -7.95 17.09 23.71
CA GLY A 878 -7.77 17.81 22.45
C GLY A 878 -8.25 17.03 21.22
N PRO A 879 -7.89 17.49 20.02
CA PRO A 879 -8.25 16.79 18.79
C PRO A 879 -7.58 15.41 18.64
N GLY A 880 -6.38 15.18 19.15
CA GLY A 880 -5.74 13.85 19.17
C GLY A 880 -6.62 12.82 19.87
N GLY A 881 -7.09 13.12 21.08
CA GLY A 881 -8.02 12.24 21.80
C GLY A 881 -9.39 12.06 21.13
N TYR A 882 -9.85 13.04 20.35
CA TYR A 882 -11.06 12.89 19.54
C TYR A 882 -10.85 11.90 18.39
N TRP A 883 -9.71 11.97 17.70
CA TRP A 883 -9.38 11.06 16.61
C TRP A 883 -9.07 9.66 17.11
N PHE A 884 -8.37 9.53 18.24
CA PHE A 884 -8.20 8.26 18.95
C PHE A 884 -9.53 7.53 19.13
N GLY A 885 -10.48 8.16 19.83
CA GLY A 885 -11.81 7.56 20.04
C GLY A 885 -12.63 7.41 18.76
N PHE A 886 -12.34 8.18 17.71
CA PHE A 886 -12.96 7.99 16.41
C PHE A 886 -12.48 6.70 15.73
N TRP A 887 -11.20 6.36 15.82
CA TRP A 887 -10.64 5.16 15.20
C TRP A 887 -10.94 3.90 16.02
N THR A 888 -10.75 3.97 17.35
CA THR A 888 -10.69 2.79 18.22
C THR A 888 -12.01 2.43 18.90
N ASP A 889 -12.96 3.37 19.04
CA ASP A 889 -14.26 3.13 19.70
C ASP A 889 -15.44 3.28 18.73
N PRO A 890 -15.93 2.18 18.13
CA PRO A 890 -17.07 2.21 17.21
C PRO A 890 -18.35 2.78 17.83
N ALA A 891 -18.56 2.60 19.13
CA ALA A 891 -19.75 3.08 19.83
C ALA A 891 -19.70 4.60 20.04
N ALA A 892 -18.56 5.12 20.52
CA ALA A 892 -18.33 6.56 20.64
C ALA A 892 -18.35 7.26 19.29
N ARG A 893 -17.69 6.71 18.27
CA ARG A 893 -17.75 7.19 16.88
C ARG A 893 -19.20 7.27 16.41
N SER A 894 -19.96 6.19 16.54
CA SER A 894 -21.35 6.12 16.08
C SER A 894 -22.26 7.12 16.82
N ALA A 895 -22.09 7.24 18.13
CA ALA A 895 -22.85 8.20 18.93
C ALA A 895 -22.54 9.65 18.51
N TYR A 896 -21.27 10.00 18.34
CA TYR A 896 -20.86 11.33 17.91
C TYR A 896 -21.37 11.65 16.51
N VAL A 897 -21.15 10.77 15.52
CA VAL A 897 -21.58 10.97 14.13
C VAL A 897 -23.09 11.16 14.05
N THR A 898 -23.85 10.35 14.79
CA THR A 898 -25.32 10.45 14.86
C THR A 898 -25.77 11.84 15.32
N VAL A 899 -25.23 12.32 16.45
CA VAL A 899 -25.63 13.61 17.02
C VAL A 899 -25.08 14.77 16.21
N ALA A 900 -23.83 14.69 15.73
CA ALA A 900 -23.19 15.71 14.92
C ALA A 900 -23.91 15.92 13.59
N PHE A 901 -24.30 14.83 12.91
CA PHE A 901 -25.11 14.88 11.70
C PHE A 901 -26.50 15.47 11.98
N ALA A 902 -27.18 15.01 13.04
CA ALA A 902 -28.49 15.55 13.42
C ALA A 902 -28.43 17.06 13.69
N LEU A 903 -27.39 17.55 14.39
CA LEU A 903 -27.18 18.98 14.63
C LEU A 903 -26.82 19.75 13.35
N PHE A 904 -26.09 19.14 12.41
CA PHE A 904 -25.84 19.74 11.10
C PHE A 904 -27.13 19.91 10.30
N ALA A 905 -27.93 18.84 10.17
CA ALA A 905 -29.22 18.89 9.50
C ALA A 905 -30.21 19.83 10.22
N TRP A 906 -30.10 19.94 11.54
CA TRP A 906 -30.88 20.90 12.32
C TRP A 906 -30.60 22.35 11.95
N VAL A 907 -29.40 22.72 11.51
CA VAL A 907 -29.11 24.07 10.98
C VAL A 907 -30.00 24.37 9.77
N LEU A 908 -30.12 23.40 8.85
CA LEU A 908 -30.96 23.51 7.65
C LEU A 908 -32.45 23.62 8.03
N VAL A 909 -32.91 22.74 8.93
CA VAL A 909 -34.30 22.75 9.43
C VAL A 909 -34.62 24.06 10.15
N ALA A 910 -33.71 24.56 10.99
CA ALA A 910 -33.87 25.80 11.72
C ALA A 910 -33.97 27.01 10.78
N GLY A 911 -33.11 27.08 9.76
CA GLY A 911 -33.20 28.09 8.70
C GLY A 911 -34.53 28.04 7.96
N ALA A 912 -34.97 26.84 7.56
CA ALA A 912 -36.23 26.65 6.85
C ALA A 912 -37.44 27.01 7.72
N TRP A 913 -37.46 26.64 8.99
CA TRP A 913 -38.58 26.95 9.89
C TRP A 913 -38.66 28.43 10.25
N ALA A 914 -37.51 29.12 10.35
CA ALA A 914 -37.47 30.57 10.56
C ALA A 914 -37.98 31.35 9.33
N LEU A 915 -37.69 30.87 8.12
CA LEU A 915 -38.19 31.45 6.86
C LEU A 915 -39.65 31.09 6.58
N ALA A 916 -40.09 29.88 6.93
CA ALA A 916 -41.44 29.38 6.62
C ALA A 916 -42.54 30.25 7.25
N ALA A 917 -42.25 30.85 8.41
CA ALA A 917 -43.15 31.79 9.08
C ALA A 917 -43.38 33.10 8.28
N GLN A 918 -42.50 33.43 7.33
CA GLN A 918 -42.47 34.71 6.62
C GLN A 918 -42.81 34.56 5.13
N VAL A 919 -42.25 33.54 4.46
CA VAL A 919 -42.42 33.34 3.00
C VAL A 919 -43.21 32.08 2.62
N GLY A 920 -43.67 31.32 3.61
CA GLY A 920 -44.34 30.03 3.43
C GLY A 920 -43.37 28.86 3.28
N THR A 921 -43.85 27.66 3.65
CA THR A 921 -43.02 26.44 3.77
C THR A 921 -42.27 26.08 2.49
N ARG A 922 -42.93 26.13 1.33
CA ARG A 922 -42.30 25.77 0.04
C ARG A 922 -41.12 26.66 -0.30
N ARG A 923 -41.28 27.98 -0.21
CA ARG A 923 -40.20 28.95 -0.50
C ARG A 923 -39.07 28.86 0.52
N ALA A 924 -39.39 28.58 1.77
CA ALA A 924 -38.39 28.41 2.82
C ALA A 924 -37.52 27.15 2.60
N ILE A 925 -38.13 26.03 2.21
CA ILE A 925 -37.40 24.82 1.79
C ILE A 925 -36.54 25.15 0.56
N GLY A 926 -37.11 25.85 -0.43
CA GLY A 926 -36.39 26.27 -1.63
C GLY A 926 -35.17 27.15 -1.34
N ALA A 927 -35.27 28.07 -0.38
CA ALA A 927 -34.16 28.93 0.05
C ALA A 927 -33.01 28.15 0.67
N VAL A 928 -33.32 27.20 1.57
CA VAL A 928 -32.31 26.38 2.24
C VAL A 928 -31.69 25.36 1.28
N ALA A 929 -32.49 24.76 0.40
CA ALA A 929 -32.00 23.88 -0.66
C ALA A 929 -31.08 24.63 -1.63
N LEU A 930 -31.46 25.86 -2.02
CA LEU A 930 -30.61 26.74 -2.83
C LEU A 930 -29.26 27.00 -2.14
N ALA A 931 -29.28 27.40 -0.87
CA ALA A 931 -28.06 27.70 -0.14
C ALA A 931 -27.16 26.47 0.11
N ALA A 932 -27.75 25.34 0.51
CA ALA A 932 -27.00 24.10 0.73
C ALA A 932 -26.44 23.53 -0.57
N GLY A 933 -27.24 23.53 -1.64
CA GLY A 933 -26.81 23.10 -2.97
C GLY A 933 -25.70 23.99 -3.54
N SER A 934 -25.81 25.32 -3.40
CA SER A 934 -24.74 26.24 -3.81
C SER A 934 -23.46 26.03 -3.02
N ALA A 935 -23.53 25.83 -1.69
CA ALA A 935 -22.34 25.56 -0.88
C ALA A 935 -21.64 24.26 -1.30
N LEU A 936 -22.42 23.19 -1.51
CA LEU A 936 -21.91 21.91 -1.96
C LEU A 936 -21.28 22.03 -3.37
N ALA A 937 -21.98 22.66 -4.31
CA ALA A 937 -21.49 22.86 -5.66
C ALA A 937 -20.19 23.68 -5.69
N SER A 938 -20.13 24.80 -4.96
CA SER A 938 -18.94 25.67 -4.96
C SER A 938 -17.70 24.97 -4.42
N ILE A 939 -17.80 24.23 -3.31
CA ILE A 939 -16.64 23.54 -2.74
C ILE A 939 -16.25 22.32 -3.57
N ALA A 940 -17.22 21.54 -4.07
CA ALA A 940 -16.93 20.39 -4.91
C ALA A 940 -16.32 20.80 -6.26
N THR A 941 -16.75 21.91 -6.86
CA THR A 941 -16.10 22.50 -8.04
C THR A 941 -14.69 23.00 -7.73
N LEU A 942 -14.45 23.59 -6.54
CA LEU A 942 -13.10 24.00 -6.14
C LEU A 942 -12.16 22.77 -6.03
N VAL A 943 -12.60 21.69 -5.38
CA VAL A 943 -11.84 20.44 -5.28
C VAL A 943 -11.61 19.84 -6.66
N GLY A 944 -12.66 19.73 -7.49
CA GLY A 944 -12.55 19.22 -8.86
C GLY A 944 -11.60 20.04 -9.74
N ALA A 945 -11.54 21.36 -9.55
CA ALA A 945 -10.63 22.23 -10.29
C ALA A 945 -9.15 22.11 -9.85
N ILE A 946 -8.91 21.74 -8.58
CA ILE A 946 -7.56 21.45 -8.07
C ILE A 946 -7.11 20.03 -8.47
N GLY A 947 -8.07 19.11 -8.55
CA GLY A 947 -7.85 17.66 -8.63
C GLY A 947 -8.07 17.01 -7.26
N LEU A 948 -8.80 15.89 -7.23
CA LEU A 948 -9.18 15.23 -5.97
C LEU A 948 -7.95 14.75 -5.19
N GLU A 949 -7.04 14.04 -5.85
CA GLU A 949 -5.80 13.51 -5.24
C GLU A 949 -5.01 14.64 -4.56
N ARG A 950 -4.61 15.66 -5.32
CA ARG A 950 -3.86 16.81 -4.79
C ARG A 950 -4.55 17.50 -3.62
N ALA A 951 -5.88 17.62 -3.67
CA ALA A 951 -6.66 18.23 -2.60
C ALA A 951 -6.66 17.37 -1.33
N LEU A 952 -6.76 16.05 -1.47
CA LEU A 952 -6.70 15.09 -0.35
C LEU A 952 -5.29 15.00 0.23
N THR A 953 -4.25 14.95 -0.60
CA THR A 953 -2.83 14.98 -0.17
C THR A 953 -2.55 16.23 0.67
N ALA A 954 -2.87 17.42 0.15
CA ALA A 954 -2.66 18.67 0.86
C ALA A 954 -3.49 18.77 2.15
N TRP A 955 -4.67 18.16 2.18
CA TRP A 955 -5.49 18.07 3.39
C TRP A 955 -4.88 17.12 4.42
N ASN A 956 -4.38 15.95 4.00
CA ASN A 956 -3.79 14.96 4.89
C ASN A 956 -2.44 15.43 5.45
N ASP A 957 -1.58 16.08 4.66
CA ASP A 957 -0.33 16.69 5.14
C ASP A 957 -0.55 17.67 6.32
N GLN A 958 -1.70 18.33 6.29
CA GLN A 958 -2.07 19.29 7.32
C GLN A 958 -2.72 18.62 8.53
N MET A 959 -3.55 17.60 8.31
CA MET A 959 -4.34 16.95 9.35
C MET A 959 -3.62 15.77 10.03
N ALA A 960 -2.71 15.09 9.34
CA ALA A 960 -2.01 13.88 9.77
C ALA A 960 -2.95 12.79 10.31
N LEU A 961 -3.98 12.43 9.52
CA LEU A 961 -5.01 11.48 9.96
C LEU A 961 -4.90 10.12 9.30
N LEU A 962 -4.56 10.10 8.01
CA LEU A 962 -4.32 8.90 7.23
C LEU A 962 -2.81 8.74 7.02
N PRO A 963 -2.32 7.53 6.73
CA PRO A 963 -0.90 7.30 6.47
C PRO A 963 -0.35 8.28 5.45
N TRP A 964 0.78 8.91 5.78
CA TRP A 964 1.31 10.03 5.02
C TRP A 964 1.91 9.60 3.66
N GLY A 965 2.57 8.44 3.62
CA GLY A 965 3.14 7.89 2.38
C GLY A 965 2.06 7.43 1.40
N LEU A 966 0.84 7.14 1.85
CA LEU A 966 -0.24 6.61 1.01
C LEU A 966 -0.57 7.55 -0.17
N SER A 967 -0.53 8.86 0.06
CA SER A 967 -0.73 9.87 -1.00
C SER A 967 0.44 10.09 -1.95
N ARG A 968 1.62 9.57 -1.61
CA ARG A 968 2.88 9.83 -2.30
C ARG A 968 3.40 8.62 -3.08
N ILE A 969 3.06 7.43 -2.62
CA ILE A 969 3.46 6.16 -3.23
C ILE A 969 2.36 5.70 -4.19
N LEU A 970 1.15 5.45 -3.67
CA LEU A 970 0.06 4.84 -4.44
C LEU A 970 -1.01 5.86 -4.88
N GLY A 971 -1.15 6.97 -4.14
CA GLY A 971 -2.23 7.94 -4.28
C GLY A 971 -3.49 7.52 -3.50
N ILE A 972 -4.06 8.44 -2.71
CA ILE A 972 -5.23 8.17 -1.86
C ILE A 972 -6.43 7.69 -2.68
N THR A 973 -6.65 8.30 -3.83
CA THR A 973 -7.80 8.00 -4.68
C THR A 973 -7.65 6.68 -5.41
N VAL A 974 -6.44 6.34 -5.87
CA VAL A 974 -6.16 5.06 -6.53
C VAL A 974 -6.28 3.92 -5.52
N TYR A 975 -5.62 4.06 -4.37
CA TYR A 975 -5.56 3.01 -3.36
C TYR A 975 -6.91 2.71 -2.69
N LEU A 976 -7.76 3.73 -2.52
CA LEU A 976 -9.09 3.59 -1.94
C LEU A 976 -10.21 3.43 -2.98
N ASP A 977 -9.87 3.26 -4.26
CA ASP A 977 -10.81 3.16 -5.38
C ASP A 977 -11.86 4.29 -5.37
N ILE A 978 -11.40 5.52 -5.14
CA ILE A 978 -12.25 6.72 -5.13
C ILE A 978 -12.23 7.33 -6.54
N PRO A 979 -13.37 7.40 -7.25
CA PRO A 979 -13.42 7.96 -8.60
C PRO A 979 -12.86 9.38 -8.65
N ALA A 980 -11.91 9.63 -9.55
CA ALA A 980 -11.27 10.95 -9.70
C ALA A 980 -12.28 12.06 -10.04
N ASP A 981 -13.41 11.71 -10.65
CA ASP A 981 -14.51 12.60 -11.03
C ASP A 981 -15.61 12.74 -9.96
N ALA A 982 -15.48 12.06 -8.81
CA ALA A 982 -16.41 12.18 -7.69
C ALA A 982 -16.70 13.64 -7.26
N PRO A 983 -15.73 14.59 -7.26
CA PRO A 983 -16.03 15.99 -6.97
C PRO A 983 -17.01 16.61 -7.98
N TRP A 984 -16.96 16.20 -9.25
CA TRP A 984 -17.86 16.69 -10.28
C TRP A 984 -19.27 16.13 -10.12
N TRP A 985 -19.42 14.87 -9.70
CA TRP A 985 -20.72 14.29 -9.35
C TRP A 985 -21.35 15.02 -8.16
N ILE A 986 -20.55 15.30 -7.12
CA ILE A 986 -20.99 16.07 -5.95
C ILE A 986 -21.35 17.51 -6.36
N ALA A 987 -20.57 18.12 -7.25
CA ALA A 987 -20.85 19.46 -7.76
C ALA A 987 -22.17 19.50 -8.55
N ALA A 988 -22.41 18.50 -9.40
CA ALA A 988 -23.65 18.33 -10.15
C ALA A 988 -24.85 18.11 -9.22
N ALA A 989 -24.74 17.25 -8.22
CA ALA A 989 -25.77 17.04 -7.20
C ALA A 989 -26.09 18.34 -6.43
N GLY A 990 -25.05 19.10 -6.06
CA GLY A 990 -25.18 20.42 -5.46
C GLY A 990 -25.91 21.41 -6.36
N ALA A 991 -25.55 21.46 -7.65
CA ALA A 991 -26.17 22.32 -8.65
C ALA A 991 -27.65 21.95 -8.90
N ILE A 992 -27.99 20.66 -8.98
CA ILE A 992 -29.37 20.17 -9.08
C ILE A 992 -30.17 20.58 -7.85
N GLY A 993 -29.61 20.40 -6.65
CA GLY A 993 -30.21 20.87 -5.40
C GLY A 993 -30.45 22.38 -5.40
N ALA A 994 -29.48 23.14 -5.92
CA ALA A 994 -29.57 24.59 -6.05
C ALA A 994 -30.68 25.02 -7.01
N LEU A 995 -30.73 24.42 -8.21
CA LEU A 995 -31.75 24.68 -9.24
C LEU A 995 -33.15 24.29 -8.78
N GLY A 996 -33.29 23.13 -8.12
CA GLY A 996 -34.54 22.71 -7.50
C GLY A 996 -35.01 23.69 -6.42
N GLY A 997 -34.08 24.17 -5.59
CA GLY A 997 -34.32 25.22 -4.60
C GLY A 997 -34.81 26.52 -5.24
N LEU A 998 -34.15 26.97 -6.30
CA LEU A 998 -34.51 28.15 -7.08
C LEU A 998 -35.90 28.00 -7.73
N ALA A 999 -36.21 26.84 -8.31
CA ALA A 999 -37.52 26.56 -8.89
C ALA A 999 -38.63 26.63 -7.82
N MET A 1000 -38.39 26.10 -6.62
CA MET A 1000 -39.33 26.20 -5.49
C MET A 1000 -39.53 27.64 -5.00
N LEU A 1001 -38.52 28.51 -5.14
CA LEU A 1001 -38.61 29.94 -4.82
C LEU A 1001 -39.45 30.70 -5.86
N LEU A 1002 -39.24 30.43 -7.15
CA LEU A 1002 -39.82 31.17 -8.28
C LEU A 1002 -41.26 30.75 -8.62
N PHE A 1003 -41.66 29.51 -8.32
CA PHE A 1003 -42.97 29.00 -8.71
C PHE A 1003 -44.12 29.70 -7.95
N ARG A 1004 -44.85 30.59 -8.65
CA ARG A 1004 -46.12 31.16 -8.17
C ARG A 1004 -47.25 30.19 -8.46
N GLY A 1005 -47.70 29.44 -7.46
CA GLY A 1005 -48.92 28.63 -7.60
C GLY A 1005 -50.12 29.52 -7.95
N ARG A 1006 -50.83 29.21 -9.04
CA ARG A 1006 -52.16 29.76 -9.35
C ARG A 1006 -53.07 29.44 -8.16
N ALA A 1007 -53.36 30.45 -7.32
CA ALA A 1007 -54.40 30.33 -6.32
C ALA A 1007 -55.74 30.09 -7.06
N ARG A 1008 -56.38 28.93 -6.82
CA ARG A 1008 -57.78 28.71 -7.18
C ARG A 1008 -58.60 29.80 -6.50
N GLY A 1009 -59.14 30.71 -7.29
CA GLY A 1009 -59.97 31.82 -6.83
C GLY A 1009 -61.20 31.30 -6.09
N SER A 1010 -61.32 31.66 -4.82
CA SER A 1010 -62.54 31.61 -4.05
C SER A 1010 -63.55 32.59 -4.66
N ARG A 1011 -64.67 32.06 -5.17
CA ARG A 1011 -65.85 32.86 -5.56
C ARG A 1011 -66.42 33.60 -4.34
N PRO A 1012 -66.83 34.87 -4.46
CA PRO A 1012 -67.54 35.59 -3.40
C PRO A 1012 -69.02 35.19 -3.37
N GLY A 1013 -69.47 34.63 -2.25
CA GLY A 1013 -70.87 34.31 -1.98
C GLY A 1013 -71.61 35.52 -1.40
N LEU A 1014 -72.80 35.77 -1.95
CA LEU A 1014 -73.67 36.91 -1.74
C LEU A 1014 -74.24 37.02 -0.31
N ALA A 1015 -74.50 38.27 0.06
CA ALA A 1015 -75.23 38.68 1.26
C ALA A 1015 -76.73 38.31 1.19
N HIS A 1016 -77.34 38.04 2.35
CA HIS A 1016 -78.69 38.53 2.68
C HIS A 1016 -78.91 38.59 4.21
N PRO A 1017 -79.80 39.49 4.69
CA PRO A 1017 -79.85 39.95 6.07
C PRO A 1017 -80.86 39.20 6.96
N THR A 1018 -80.67 39.44 8.25
CA THR A 1018 -81.49 39.11 9.42
C THR A 1018 -83.00 39.37 9.28
N ALA A 1019 -83.81 38.41 9.73
CA ALA A 1019 -85.13 38.68 10.31
C ALA A 1019 -85.49 37.63 11.39
N SER A 1020 -86.03 38.15 12.48
CA SER A 1020 -86.57 37.50 13.67
C SER A 1020 -87.77 36.59 13.41
N HIS A 1021 -87.92 35.51 14.19
CA HIS A 1021 -89.15 35.23 14.96
C HIS A 1021 -88.97 34.04 15.91
N THR A 1022 -89.74 34.13 16.99
CA THR A 1022 -89.85 33.34 18.23
C THR A 1022 -90.80 32.14 18.11
N LEU A 1023 -90.69 31.23 19.11
CA LEU A 1023 -91.69 30.33 19.73
C LEU A 1023 -91.80 28.84 19.31
N GLY A 1024 -91.78 28.00 20.37
CA GLY A 1024 -92.59 26.78 20.57
C GLY A 1024 -92.06 25.49 19.95
N GLU A 1025 -91.56 24.50 20.69
CA GLU A 1025 -92.21 23.54 21.62
C GLU A 1025 -92.39 22.14 20.99
N VAL A 1026 -91.97 21.13 21.78
CA VAL A 1026 -92.51 19.76 21.90
C VAL A 1026 -92.04 18.64 20.93
N VAL A 1027 -91.22 17.74 21.52
CA VAL A 1027 -91.31 16.25 21.64
C VAL A 1027 -91.55 15.37 20.41
N GLU A 1028 -90.70 14.32 20.30
CA GLU A 1028 -90.99 12.85 20.21
C GLU A 1028 -89.94 12.17 19.30
N VAL A 1029 -88.97 11.42 19.83
CA VAL A 1029 -88.96 9.94 20.01
C VAL A 1029 -89.51 9.18 18.80
N ASP A 1030 -88.67 8.51 18.02
CA ASP A 1030 -88.58 7.04 18.02
C ASP A 1030 -87.44 6.51 17.12
N GLN A 1031 -87.08 5.28 17.42
CA GLN A 1031 -86.10 4.34 16.90
C GLN A 1031 -86.30 4.04 15.40
N ASP A 1032 -85.25 3.63 14.68
CA ASP A 1032 -85.09 2.20 14.38
C ASP A 1032 -83.74 1.83 13.71
N ARG A 1033 -83.32 0.64 14.15
CA ARG A 1033 -82.32 -0.36 13.81
C ARG A 1033 -81.55 -0.41 12.47
N SER A 1034 -80.25 -0.69 12.68
CA SER A 1034 -79.50 -1.88 12.20
C SER A 1034 -79.13 -2.02 10.72
N ARG A 1035 -77.84 -2.24 10.42
CA ARG A 1035 -77.20 -3.57 10.33
C ARG A 1035 -75.70 -3.44 9.98
N LEU A 1036 -74.89 -4.23 10.69
CA LEU A 1036 -73.52 -4.64 10.38
C LEU A 1036 -73.54 -5.77 9.29
N PRO A 1037 -72.42 -6.43 8.93
CA PRO A 1037 -71.29 -5.95 8.12
C PRO A 1037 -70.90 -6.98 7.00
N ALA A 1038 -69.72 -6.76 6.41
CA ALA A 1038 -68.83 -7.69 5.69
C ALA A 1038 -68.89 -7.72 4.15
N GLY A 1039 -67.69 -7.60 3.58
CA GLY A 1039 -67.33 -7.52 2.16
C GLY A 1039 -65.98 -6.85 2.02
#